data_AF-J3J850-F1
#
_entry.id   AF-J3J850-F1
#
_cell.length_a   1.000
_cell.length_b   1.000
_cell.length_c   1.000
_cell.angle_alpha   90.00
_cell.angle_beta   90.00
_cell.angle_gamma   90.00
#
_symmetry.space_group_name_H-M   'P 1'
#
loop_
_entity.id
_entity.type
_entity.pdbx_description
1 polymer ?
#
loop_
_entity_poly.entity_id
_entity_poly.type
_entity_poly.pdbx_seq_one_letter_code
_entity_poly.pdbx_strand_id
1 'polypeptide(L)'
;MSATLNQILDDLEDAGQLRDDDALYEAFTSWAQGTGRPLYPHQEEALVEILAGNHVIAATPTGSGKSMIALAAHFTSMAHGGRSYYTAPLKALVSEKFFDLVSLFGADNVGMVTGDVSLNADAPIICCTAEILANQSLREGPTLDADMIVMDEFHFYGDRQRGWAWQVPLLELRTPQVVAMSATLGDTTRFERAWKERTGRDVSLIDDAERPVPLEFEYVVDRLPDTVERLLGEGRWPVYIVHFSQRDAVATAQSFDRSSLISAEQKKAIAAQLAGVSFTKGFGQTLKSLLAQGIGVHHAGMLPRYRRLVERLTQAGLLPIVCGTDTLGVGINVPIRTVLMTSLVKYDGRRMRHVSAREFHQIAGRAGRAGFDTVGFVRVLAPEHEVDAARERARLSAAQEAARDAREAKRAAKKSAKKRKGPGEGEISWTRSTFERLVDAAPEQLTSRFEMTHAMVLNVLAGAPAAGRDPGEHLVWLARNNDDPVTDRNPHLRRLGEIYTSMKQAGVVEHLSSAEASASGEPRLRAATDLPDDFALNQPLSPFALAALELLDPESPTFALDVVSVIESVLEDPRPLLFAQEKAARAEAVAAMKAQGMEYDERMAALEEVTWPRPLADLLGDAFTVYLHANPWIEDQEISPKSVVREMIENALTFTGIVGRYDVGRSEGIVLRYLTDAYRALRQIVPDELMTDELRSIIAWLSALIRAVDSSLLDEWEAMSTGQALPASDGDGTEGAELAFGAREDGTVPFSANRHAFRTAIRGALFERVEAMSRDNVEALARLDEASRTPVVSPWGEDEWDAVLERYWAEHEWIGIDQRARALSLCSLNEAPTREDVLELAPAAVSSDVERAQAARIEAIADAVDEAAAGTFWLATQTLFDPEEDMDWRIVALVDVPASDEANRVALATITVGPR
;
A
#
# COMPACT_ATOMS: atom_id res chain seq x y z
N MET A 1 23.41 20.16 26.41
CA MET A 1 22.19 19.36 26.19
C MET A 1 21.18 19.89 27.17
N SER A 2 20.02 20.36 26.71
CA SER A 2 18.93 20.72 27.64
C SER A 2 18.48 19.47 28.39
N ALA A 3 17.98 19.63 29.62
CA ALA A 3 17.28 18.54 30.30
C ALA A 3 16.12 18.04 29.42
N THR A 4 15.87 16.73 29.46
CA THR A 4 14.68 16.13 28.82
C THR A 4 13.44 16.56 29.61
N LEU A 5 12.25 16.49 29.00
CA LEU A 5 11.00 16.78 29.72
C LEU A 5 10.77 15.79 30.86
N ASN A 6 11.21 14.53 30.70
CA ASN A 6 11.16 13.55 31.79
C ASN A 6 11.96 13.99 33.01
N GLN A 7 13.18 14.49 32.79
CA GLN A 7 14.03 14.91 33.90
C GLN A 7 13.42 16.09 34.68
N ILE A 8 12.69 16.97 33.98
CA ILE A 8 11.97 18.07 34.63
C ILE A 8 10.81 17.54 35.49
N LEU A 9 10.10 16.52 35.01
CA LEU A 9 9.05 15.86 35.80
C LEU A 9 9.66 15.20 37.05
N ASP A 10 10.79 14.51 36.92
CA ASP A 10 11.49 13.89 38.04
C ASP A 10 11.92 14.97 39.08
N ASP A 11 12.49 16.09 38.63
CA ASP A 11 12.91 17.20 39.50
C ASP A 11 11.70 17.83 40.25
N LEU A 12 10.55 17.96 39.58
CA LEU A 12 9.31 18.45 40.17
C LEU A 12 8.69 17.45 41.15
N GLU A 13 8.84 16.14 40.89
CA GLU A 13 8.42 15.08 41.81
C GLU A 13 9.23 15.13 43.11
N ASP A 14 10.55 15.21 42.99
CA ASP A 14 11.48 15.33 44.13
C ASP A 14 11.20 16.59 44.96
N ALA A 15 10.76 17.67 44.31
CA ALA A 15 10.34 18.91 44.97
C ALA A 15 8.90 18.87 45.54
N GLY A 16 8.10 17.84 45.20
CA GLY A 16 6.70 17.73 45.59
C GLY A 16 5.77 18.74 44.90
N GLN A 17 6.14 19.22 43.71
CA GLN A 17 5.47 20.30 42.97
C GLN A 17 4.71 19.81 41.72
N LEU A 18 4.60 18.51 41.48
CA LEU A 18 3.89 17.94 40.32
C LEU A 18 2.40 18.31 40.19
N ARG A 19 1.78 18.80 41.27
CA ARG A 19 0.36 19.21 41.31
C ARG A 19 0.18 20.72 41.41
N ASP A 20 1.25 21.48 41.26
CA ASP A 20 1.23 22.94 41.32
C ASP A 20 1.29 23.49 39.89
N ASP A 21 0.15 23.96 39.38
CA ASP A 21 0.01 24.46 38.01
C ASP A 21 0.99 25.60 37.70
N ASP A 22 1.29 26.47 38.67
CA ASP A 22 2.25 27.56 38.49
C ASP A 22 3.67 27.00 38.34
N ALA A 23 4.03 25.97 39.12
CA ALA A 23 5.32 25.31 39.01
C ALA A 23 5.47 24.56 37.66
N LEU A 24 4.41 23.89 37.19
CA LEU A 24 4.37 23.23 35.89
C LEU A 24 4.53 24.25 34.74
N TYR A 25 3.80 25.37 34.82
CA TYR A 25 3.90 26.46 33.85
C TYR A 25 5.32 27.03 33.77
N GLU A 26 5.91 27.37 34.92
CA GLU A 26 7.26 27.93 34.99
C GLU A 26 8.31 26.94 34.47
N ALA A 27 8.22 25.67 34.86
CA ALA A 27 9.15 24.62 34.43
C ALA A 27 9.11 24.40 32.92
N PHE A 28 7.91 24.25 32.34
CA PHE A 28 7.75 24.04 30.90
C PHE A 28 8.20 25.26 30.09
N THR A 29 7.83 26.47 30.52
CA THR A 29 8.22 27.72 29.84
C THR A 29 9.73 27.94 29.89
N SER A 30 10.35 27.70 31.06
CA SER A 30 11.81 27.78 31.24
C SER A 30 12.55 26.77 30.37
N TRP A 31 12.02 25.54 30.26
CA TRP A 31 12.55 24.53 29.36
C TRP A 31 12.46 24.97 27.90
N ALA A 32 11.29 25.42 27.45
CA ALA A 32 11.08 25.89 26.08
C ALA A 32 12.07 27.01 25.73
N GLN A 33 12.22 27.99 26.61
CA GLN A 33 13.22 29.05 26.47
C GLN A 33 14.65 28.50 26.42
N GLY A 34 15.00 27.55 27.28
CA GLY A 34 16.31 26.89 27.32
C GLY A 34 16.68 26.10 26.06
N THR A 35 15.68 25.61 25.31
CA THR A 35 15.89 24.98 24.00
C THR A 35 16.10 25.98 22.85
N GLY A 36 16.05 27.28 23.14
CA GLY A 36 16.11 28.35 22.14
C GLY A 36 14.80 28.54 21.36
N ARG A 37 13.69 28.01 21.89
CA ARG A 37 12.35 28.07 21.30
C ARG A 37 11.34 28.53 22.35
N PRO A 38 11.39 29.82 22.78
CA PRO A 38 10.41 30.34 23.71
C PRO A 38 9.00 30.20 23.15
N LEU A 39 8.02 30.07 24.05
CA LEU A 39 6.62 29.92 23.66
C LEU A 39 6.12 31.19 22.95
N TYR A 40 5.29 30.99 21.94
CA TYR A 40 4.49 32.07 21.35
C TYR A 40 3.29 32.38 22.26
N PRO A 41 2.70 33.60 22.18
CA PRO A 41 1.56 33.97 23.02
C PRO A 41 0.40 32.95 22.99
N HIS A 42 0.03 32.45 21.81
CA HIS A 42 -1.03 31.44 21.66
C HIS A 42 -0.64 30.06 22.22
N GLN A 43 0.65 29.77 22.36
CA GLN A 43 1.13 28.53 23.00
C GLN A 43 1.13 28.67 24.53
N GLU A 44 1.48 29.86 25.05
CA GLU A 44 1.37 30.16 26.47
C GLU A 44 -0.09 30.13 26.91
N GLU A 45 -0.99 30.75 26.14
CA GLU A 45 -2.43 30.71 26.39
C GLU A 45 -2.95 29.27 26.38
N ALA A 46 -2.58 28.47 25.36
CA ALA A 46 -2.97 27.07 25.31
C ALA A 46 -2.45 26.27 26.53
N LEU A 47 -1.22 26.51 26.99
CA LEU A 47 -0.67 25.87 28.19
C LEU A 47 -1.45 26.25 29.45
N VAL A 48 -1.79 27.53 29.62
CA VAL A 48 -2.61 28.01 30.75
C VAL A 48 -3.99 27.34 30.75
N GLU A 49 -4.65 27.28 29.59
CA GLU A 49 -5.95 26.63 29.45
C GLU A 49 -5.88 25.11 29.67
N ILE A 50 -4.78 24.47 29.25
CA ILE A 50 -4.52 23.05 29.52
C ILE A 50 -4.39 22.81 31.03
N LEU A 51 -3.57 23.60 31.73
CA LEU A 51 -3.37 23.49 33.18
C LEU A 51 -4.66 23.76 33.96
N ALA A 52 -5.47 24.72 33.51
CA ALA A 52 -6.79 24.98 34.09
C ALA A 52 -7.81 23.83 33.88
N GLY A 53 -7.47 22.82 33.07
CA GLY A 53 -8.30 21.65 32.82
C GLY A 53 -9.36 21.84 31.73
N ASN A 54 -9.30 22.93 30.95
CA ASN A 54 -10.22 23.24 29.86
C ASN A 54 -9.88 22.45 28.60
N HIS A 55 -10.89 22.07 27.81
CA HIS A 55 -10.61 21.59 26.46
C HIS A 55 -10.00 22.72 25.63
N VAL A 56 -9.07 22.39 24.74
CA VAL A 56 -8.45 23.38 23.85
C VAL A 56 -8.72 23.03 22.40
N ILE A 57 -9.23 23.99 21.65
CA ILE A 57 -9.30 23.94 20.19
C ILE A 57 -8.28 24.95 19.64
N ALA A 58 -7.15 24.46 19.17
CA ALA A 58 -6.08 25.28 18.62
C ALA A 58 -6.16 25.37 17.09
N ALA A 59 -6.76 26.45 16.59
CA ALA A 59 -6.88 26.78 15.17
C ALA A 59 -5.68 27.61 14.71
N THR A 60 -4.47 27.08 14.84
CA THR A 60 -3.24 27.85 14.63
C THR A 60 -2.58 27.55 13.26
N PRO A 61 -2.15 28.55 12.48
CA PRO A 61 -1.61 28.35 11.13
C PRO A 61 -0.47 27.31 11.01
N THR A 62 -0.25 26.75 9.82
CA THR A 62 0.93 25.87 9.62
C THR A 62 2.22 26.66 9.86
N GLY A 63 3.12 26.09 10.68
CA GLY A 63 4.37 26.73 11.09
C GLY A 63 4.30 27.55 12.38
N SER A 64 3.14 27.63 13.06
CA SER A 64 2.96 28.33 14.35
C SER A 64 3.39 27.53 15.59
N GLY A 65 3.96 26.32 15.40
CA GLY A 65 4.44 25.48 16.50
C GLY A 65 3.37 24.67 17.24
N LYS A 66 2.35 24.13 16.55
CA LYS A 66 1.34 23.20 17.12
C LYS A 66 1.94 22.08 17.97
N SER A 67 3.09 21.53 17.56
CA SER A 67 3.79 20.49 18.31
C SER A 67 4.11 20.90 19.75
N MET A 68 4.33 22.18 20.03
CA MET A 68 4.61 22.65 21.39
C MET A 68 3.38 22.56 22.29
N ILE A 69 2.18 22.79 21.73
CA ILE A 69 0.90 22.62 22.44
C ILE A 69 0.69 21.14 22.79
N ALA A 70 0.99 20.23 21.86
CA ALA A 70 0.97 18.79 22.12
C ALA A 70 1.93 18.38 23.24
N LEU A 71 3.17 18.91 23.23
CA LEU A 71 4.15 18.62 24.27
C LEU A 71 3.70 19.13 25.64
N ALA A 72 3.12 20.33 25.71
CA ALA A 72 2.54 20.88 26.93
C ALA A 72 1.42 19.98 27.48
N ALA A 73 0.57 19.47 26.60
CA ALA A 73 -0.49 18.53 26.92
C ALA A 73 0.08 17.24 27.55
N HIS A 74 1.00 16.55 26.85
CA HIS A 74 1.63 15.34 27.36
C HIS A 74 2.38 15.55 28.69
N PHE A 75 3.10 16.66 28.81
CA PHE A 75 3.80 17.04 30.03
C PHE A 75 2.85 17.21 31.22
N THR A 76 1.73 17.89 31.01
CA THR A 76 0.71 18.11 32.05
C THR A 76 0.04 16.81 32.47
N SER A 77 -0.36 15.97 31.52
CA SER A 77 -0.97 14.66 31.79
C SER A 77 -0.01 13.75 32.58
N MET A 78 1.25 13.68 32.15
CA MET A 78 2.31 12.94 32.86
C MET A 78 2.53 13.44 34.28
N ALA A 79 2.59 14.77 34.48
CA ALA A 79 2.76 15.36 35.81
C ALA A 79 1.63 14.96 36.78
N HIS A 80 0.42 14.80 36.24
CA HIS A 80 -0.75 14.34 37.01
C HIS A 80 -0.83 12.82 37.16
N GLY A 81 0.13 12.06 36.62
CA GLY A 81 0.15 10.60 36.64
C GLY A 81 -0.89 9.96 35.71
N GLY A 82 -1.34 10.70 34.69
CA GLY A 82 -2.31 10.25 33.70
C GLY A 82 -1.70 9.54 32.50
N ARG A 83 -2.58 9.11 31.59
CA ARG A 83 -2.23 8.53 30.28
C ARG A 83 -2.79 9.38 29.13
N SER A 84 -1.87 9.96 28.36
CA SER A 84 -2.19 10.81 27.22
C SER A 84 -2.10 10.07 25.89
N TYR A 85 -3.06 10.35 25.00
CA TYR A 85 -3.09 9.82 23.63
C TYR A 85 -2.74 10.91 22.62
N TYR A 86 -1.76 10.67 21.77
CA TYR A 86 -1.52 11.44 20.55
C TYR A 86 -2.13 10.73 19.35
N THR A 87 -3.08 11.37 18.68
CA THR A 87 -3.72 10.82 17.49
C THR A 87 -3.37 11.62 16.24
N ALA A 88 -3.02 10.91 15.17
CA ALA A 88 -2.72 11.50 13.87
C ALA A 88 -3.33 10.68 12.72
N PRO A 89 -3.57 11.31 11.54
CA PRO A 89 -4.20 10.63 10.43
C PRO A 89 -3.27 9.63 9.73
N LEU A 90 -1.96 9.81 9.72
CA LEU A 90 -1.07 8.97 8.92
C LEU A 90 -0.15 8.18 9.83
N LYS A 91 0.04 6.88 9.54
CA LYS A 91 1.01 6.02 10.25
C LYS A 91 2.40 6.67 10.30
N ALA A 92 2.84 7.29 9.20
CA ALA A 92 4.11 8.02 9.14
C ALA A 92 4.21 9.18 10.16
N LEU A 93 3.13 9.93 10.39
CA LEU A 93 3.09 11.01 11.38
C LEU A 93 3.13 10.45 12.81
N VAL A 94 2.43 9.33 13.04
CA VAL A 94 2.47 8.62 14.33
C VAL A 94 3.89 8.16 14.64
N SER A 95 4.59 7.55 13.68
CA SER A 95 5.97 7.11 13.85
C SER A 95 6.94 8.27 14.07
N GLU A 96 6.83 9.35 13.29
CA GLU A 96 7.65 10.57 13.50
C GLU A 96 7.47 11.11 14.93
N LYS A 97 6.22 11.22 15.38
CA LYS A 97 5.88 11.74 16.71
C LYS A 97 6.29 10.81 17.83
N PHE A 98 6.19 9.50 17.63
CA PHE A 98 6.71 8.51 18.55
C PHE A 98 8.21 8.73 18.82
N PHE A 99 9.05 8.83 17.79
CA PHE A 99 10.48 9.06 18.00
C PHE A 99 10.80 10.43 18.61
N ASP A 100 10.09 11.48 18.20
CA ASP A 100 10.21 12.81 18.82
C ASP A 100 9.92 12.73 20.34
N LEU A 101 8.83 12.07 20.73
CA LEU A 101 8.43 11.95 22.13
C LEU A 101 9.36 11.03 22.92
N VAL A 102 9.82 9.92 22.35
CA VAL A 102 10.83 9.05 22.98
C VAL A 102 12.10 9.85 23.32
N SER A 103 12.52 10.76 22.44
CA SER A 103 13.71 11.60 22.70
C SER A 103 13.52 12.59 23.85
N LEU A 104 12.28 12.94 24.19
CA LEU A 104 11.93 13.94 25.20
C LEU A 104 11.45 13.34 26.53
N PHE A 105 10.76 12.20 26.48
CA PHE A 105 10.14 11.54 27.63
C PHE A 105 10.76 10.18 27.98
N GLY A 106 11.61 9.62 27.11
CA GLY A 106 12.22 8.30 27.29
C GLY A 106 11.40 7.16 26.67
N ALA A 107 12.07 6.07 26.30
CA ALA A 107 11.44 4.94 25.61
C ALA A 107 10.42 4.17 26.46
N ASP A 108 10.65 4.11 27.78
CA ASP A 108 9.76 3.41 28.72
C ASP A 108 8.40 4.13 28.87
N ASN A 109 8.35 5.44 28.62
CA ASN A 109 7.18 6.28 28.83
C ASN A 109 6.33 6.49 27.58
N VAL A 110 6.78 6.00 26.42
CA VAL A 110 6.12 6.25 25.13
C VAL A 110 5.84 4.94 24.41
N GLY A 111 4.59 4.77 24.00
CA GLY A 111 4.09 3.64 23.23
C GLY A 111 3.61 4.06 21.85
N MET A 112 3.52 3.09 20.94
CA MET A 112 2.95 3.28 19.62
C MET A 112 2.00 2.14 19.26
N VAL A 113 0.77 2.48 18.90
CA VAL A 113 -0.26 1.51 18.50
C VAL A 113 -0.81 1.90 17.13
N THR A 114 -0.60 1.03 16.14
CA THR A 114 -1.12 1.16 14.78
C THR A 114 -1.80 -0.14 14.38
N GLY A 115 -2.49 -0.14 13.25
CA GLY A 115 -3.18 -1.34 12.74
C GLY A 115 -2.28 -2.56 12.48
N ASP A 116 -0.94 -2.44 12.47
CA ASP A 116 -0.07 -3.60 12.19
C ASP A 116 1.02 -3.81 13.26
N VAL A 117 1.14 -2.87 14.20
CA VAL A 117 2.24 -2.81 15.17
C VAL A 117 1.71 -2.23 16.48
N SER A 118 2.00 -2.91 17.59
CA SER A 118 1.70 -2.44 18.94
C SER A 118 2.97 -2.54 19.80
N LEU A 119 3.46 -1.41 20.32
CA LEU A 119 4.67 -1.28 21.13
C LEU A 119 4.36 -0.51 22.40
N ASN A 120 4.79 -1.06 23.54
CA ASN A 120 4.60 -0.45 24.85
C ASN A 120 3.18 0.13 24.98
N ALA A 121 2.16 -0.70 24.68
CA ALA A 121 0.78 -0.25 24.52
C ALA A 121 0.17 0.32 25.80
N ASP A 122 0.78 0.02 26.95
CA ASP A 122 0.41 0.48 28.28
C ASP A 122 1.24 1.69 28.75
N ALA A 123 2.02 2.32 27.86
CA ALA A 123 2.80 3.50 28.19
C ALA A 123 1.92 4.68 28.67
N PRO A 124 2.45 5.59 29.51
CA PRO A 124 1.78 6.85 29.85
C PRO A 124 1.51 7.76 28.65
N ILE A 125 2.29 7.69 27.58
CA ILE A 125 2.07 8.44 26.34
C ILE A 125 1.88 7.45 25.19
N ILE A 126 0.72 7.46 24.54
CA ILE A 126 0.41 6.54 23.43
C ILE A 126 0.27 7.32 22.13
N CYS A 127 1.15 7.04 21.17
CA CYS A 127 1.03 7.49 19.79
C CYS A 127 0.21 6.50 18.97
N CYS A 128 -0.92 6.91 18.41
CA CYS A 128 -1.72 6.00 17.59
C CYS A 128 -2.41 6.68 16.41
N THR A 129 -2.90 5.87 15.46
CA THR A 129 -3.81 6.40 14.43
C THR A 129 -5.17 6.68 15.04
N ALA A 130 -5.91 7.66 14.50
CA ALA A 130 -7.24 8.01 15.02
C ALA A 130 -8.20 6.81 15.10
N GLU A 131 -8.12 5.86 14.16
CA GLU A 131 -8.94 4.65 14.15
C GLU A 131 -8.67 3.72 15.35
N ILE A 132 -7.43 3.66 15.83
CA ILE A 132 -7.07 2.82 16.98
C ILE A 132 -7.76 3.36 18.23
N LEU A 133 -7.64 4.66 18.49
CA LEU A 133 -8.32 5.29 19.61
C LEU A 133 -9.85 5.18 19.47
N ALA A 134 -10.41 5.36 18.27
CA ALA A 134 -11.84 5.21 18.02
C ALA A 134 -12.35 3.81 18.38
N ASN A 135 -11.63 2.77 17.96
CA ASN A 135 -11.99 1.39 18.26
C ASN A 135 -11.86 1.06 19.76
N GLN A 136 -10.79 1.51 20.42
CA GLN A 136 -10.64 1.37 21.88
C GLN A 136 -11.76 2.11 22.62
N SER A 137 -12.11 3.32 22.18
CA SER A 137 -13.20 4.11 22.75
C SER A 137 -14.55 3.39 22.66
N LEU A 138 -14.82 2.65 21.58
CA LEU A 138 -16.05 1.86 21.44
C LEU A 138 -16.08 0.64 22.36
N ARG A 139 -14.93 -0.01 22.56
CA ARG A 139 -14.82 -1.21 23.40
C ARG A 139 -14.86 -0.87 24.88
N GLU A 140 -14.01 0.06 25.31
CA GLU A 140 -13.80 0.36 26.72
C GLU A 140 -14.70 1.51 27.19
N GLY A 141 -15.07 2.42 26.29
CA GLY A 141 -15.95 3.53 26.61
C GLY A 141 -15.45 4.31 27.84
N PRO A 142 -16.29 4.51 28.87
CA PRO A 142 -15.89 5.24 30.07
C PRO A 142 -14.74 4.62 30.88
N THR A 143 -14.39 3.34 30.65
CA THR A 143 -13.30 2.66 31.38
C THR A 143 -11.96 2.76 30.68
N LEU A 144 -11.90 3.34 29.47
CA LEU A 144 -10.63 3.57 28.78
C LEU A 144 -9.73 4.44 29.66
N ASP A 145 -8.51 3.96 29.92
CA ASP A 145 -7.52 4.67 30.71
C ASP A 145 -6.91 5.82 29.90
N ALA A 146 -7.64 6.92 29.81
CA ALA A 146 -7.23 8.14 29.13
C ALA A 146 -7.68 9.36 29.94
N ASP A 147 -6.73 10.19 30.36
CA ASP A 147 -6.99 11.50 30.98
C ASP A 147 -6.84 12.65 29.98
N MET A 148 -6.09 12.44 28.89
CA MET A 148 -5.86 13.46 27.89
C MET A 148 -5.77 12.90 26.46
N ILE A 149 -6.42 13.57 25.51
CA ILE A 149 -6.39 13.23 24.09
C ILE A 149 -5.95 14.44 23.29
N VAL A 150 -4.79 14.32 22.65
CA VAL A 150 -4.28 15.25 21.66
C VAL A 150 -4.70 14.77 20.27
N MET A 151 -5.60 15.54 19.63
CA MET A 151 -6.07 15.29 18.27
C MET A 151 -5.36 16.18 17.28
N ASP A 152 -4.32 15.67 16.65
CA ASP A 152 -3.62 16.38 15.58
C ASP A 152 -4.40 16.30 14.26
N GLU A 153 -4.20 17.32 13.42
CA GLU A 153 -4.89 17.52 12.15
C GLU A 153 -6.41 17.33 12.24
N PHE A 154 -7.04 17.93 13.26
CA PHE A 154 -8.47 17.78 13.58
C PHE A 154 -9.43 18.10 12.41
N HIS A 155 -8.97 18.79 11.38
CA HIS A 155 -9.74 18.98 10.15
C HIS A 155 -10.09 17.67 9.41
N PHE A 156 -9.40 16.56 9.69
CA PHE A 156 -9.74 15.22 9.21
C PHE A 156 -11.07 14.70 9.74
N TYR A 157 -11.64 15.31 10.79
CA TYR A 157 -13.03 15.07 11.19
C TYR A 157 -14.01 15.20 10.01
N GLY A 158 -13.75 16.13 9.07
CA GLY A 158 -14.57 16.33 7.88
C GLY A 158 -14.28 15.38 6.72
N ASP A 159 -13.31 14.47 6.86
CA ASP A 159 -12.91 13.52 5.82
C ASP A 159 -13.99 12.47 5.57
N ARG A 160 -14.26 12.18 4.30
CA ARG A 160 -15.39 11.33 3.90
C ARG A 160 -15.24 9.86 4.28
N GLN A 161 -14.01 9.36 4.38
CA GLN A 161 -13.73 7.95 4.64
C GLN A 161 -13.32 7.74 6.09
N ARG A 162 -12.62 8.70 6.68
CA ARG A 162 -11.94 8.53 7.97
C ARG A 162 -12.45 9.45 9.07
N GLY A 163 -13.33 10.40 8.74
CA GLY A 163 -13.82 11.40 9.70
C GLY A 163 -14.53 10.82 10.92
N TRP A 164 -15.14 9.64 10.79
CA TRP A 164 -15.76 8.91 11.91
C TRP A 164 -14.78 8.65 13.06
N ALA A 165 -13.50 8.43 12.76
CA ALA A 165 -12.48 8.08 13.75
C ALA A 165 -12.12 9.23 14.69
N TRP A 166 -12.25 10.49 14.25
CA TRP A 166 -12.12 11.65 15.13
C TRP A 166 -13.40 11.92 15.92
N GLN A 167 -14.53 11.46 15.42
CA GLN A 167 -15.81 11.72 16.05
C GLN A 167 -16.09 10.75 17.19
N VAL A 168 -15.82 9.47 17.00
CA VAL A 168 -16.14 8.42 17.97
C VAL A 168 -15.55 8.69 19.37
N PRO A 169 -14.26 8.99 19.55
CA PRO A 169 -13.71 9.30 20.87
C PRO A 169 -14.42 10.47 21.57
N LEU A 170 -14.82 11.50 20.81
CA LEU A 170 -15.55 12.66 21.31
C LEU A 170 -17.00 12.34 21.73
N LEU A 171 -17.58 11.29 21.14
CA LEU A 171 -18.91 10.80 21.52
C LEU A 171 -18.83 9.90 22.75
N GLU A 172 -17.87 8.99 22.76
CA GLU A 172 -17.73 7.90 23.73
C GLU A 172 -17.15 8.35 25.07
N LEU A 173 -16.11 9.19 25.02
CA LEU A 173 -15.28 9.52 26.19
C LEU A 173 -15.70 10.86 26.79
N ARG A 174 -15.95 10.86 28.11
CA ARG A 174 -16.38 12.07 28.85
C ARG A 174 -15.34 12.60 29.84
N THR A 175 -14.45 11.72 30.29
CA THR A 175 -13.41 12.00 31.29
C THR A 175 -12.21 12.77 30.73
N PRO A 176 -11.61 12.36 29.59
CA PRO A 176 -10.36 12.95 29.14
C PRO A 176 -10.53 14.43 28.74
N GLN A 177 -9.52 15.23 29.05
CA GLN A 177 -9.33 16.54 28.44
C GLN A 177 -8.95 16.35 26.96
N VAL A 178 -9.42 17.26 26.11
CA VAL A 178 -9.22 17.15 24.66
C VAL A 178 -8.49 18.39 24.18
N VAL A 179 -7.39 18.17 23.49
CA VAL A 179 -6.57 19.20 22.84
C VAL A 179 -6.62 18.92 21.34
N ALA A 180 -7.52 19.60 20.63
CA ALA A 180 -7.67 19.45 19.19
C ALA A 180 -6.90 20.54 18.46
N MET A 181 -6.02 20.14 17.54
CA MET A 181 -5.15 21.07 16.82
C MET A 181 -5.38 20.96 15.32
N SER A 182 -5.42 22.08 14.63
CA SER A 182 -5.47 22.09 13.17
C SER A 182 -5.00 23.43 12.60
N ALA A 183 -4.42 23.40 11.40
CA ALA A 183 -3.96 24.60 10.70
C ALA A 183 -5.07 25.60 10.38
N THR A 184 -6.25 25.09 10.05
CA THR A 184 -7.35 25.87 9.49
C THR A 184 -8.67 25.24 9.89
N LEU A 185 -9.34 25.84 10.87
CA LEU A 185 -10.69 25.49 11.27
C LEU A 185 -11.63 26.61 10.83
N GLY A 186 -12.78 26.24 10.24
CA GLY A 186 -13.90 27.16 10.14
C GLY A 186 -14.60 27.29 11.48
N ASP A 187 -15.83 27.80 11.51
CA ASP A 187 -16.64 27.95 12.73
C ASP A 187 -16.66 26.67 13.62
N THR A 188 -16.10 26.81 14.83
CA THR A 188 -15.96 25.76 15.86
C THR A 188 -17.04 25.80 16.93
N THR A 189 -17.95 26.77 16.95
CA THR A 189 -18.91 27.00 18.05
C THR A 189 -19.75 25.74 18.36
N ARG A 190 -20.02 24.91 17.35
CA ARG A 190 -20.73 23.63 17.54
C ARG A 190 -19.97 22.65 18.43
N PHE A 191 -18.64 22.59 18.31
CA PHE A 191 -17.78 21.72 19.10
C PHE A 191 -17.65 22.24 20.52
N GLU A 192 -17.42 23.55 20.68
CA GLU A 192 -17.34 24.21 21.99
C GLU A 192 -18.59 23.92 22.85
N ARG A 193 -19.78 24.10 22.26
CA ARG A 193 -21.04 23.78 22.93
C ARG A 193 -21.17 22.28 23.22
N ALA A 194 -20.97 21.43 22.21
CA ALA A 194 -21.22 19.99 22.33
C ALA A 194 -20.27 19.32 23.34
N TRP A 195 -18.99 19.71 23.37
CA TRP A 195 -18.02 19.16 24.31
C TRP A 195 -18.35 19.60 25.73
N LYS A 196 -18.60 20.89 25.95
CA LYS A 196 -19.01 21.41 27.25
C LYS A 196 -20.28 20.74 27.78
N GLU A 197 -21.29 20.56 26.94
CA GLU A 197 -22.53 19.86 27.31
C GLU A 197 -22.29 18.38 27.67
N ARG A 198 -21.31 17.72 27.03
CA ARG A 198 -21.04 16.28 27.23
C ARG A 198 -20.11 15.99 28.41
N THR A 199 -19.07 16.80 28.59
CA THR A 199 -17.99 16.58 29.57
C THR A 199 -18.14 17.46 30.81
N GLY A 200 -18.87 18.57 30.71
CA GLY A 200 -18.98 19.58 31.77
C GLY A 200 -17.76 20.50 31.90
N ARG A 201 -16.72 20.33 31.07
CA ARG A 201 -15.53 21.19 31.04
C ARG A 201 -15.72 22.36 30.09
N ASP A 202 -15.12 23.50 30.40
CA ASP A 202 -15.08 24.63 29.47
C ASP A 202 -14.19 24.30 28.25
N VAL A 203 -14.44 24.99 27.14
CA VAL A 203 -13.70 24.83 25.89
C VAL A 203 -13.14 26.18 25.48
N SER A 204 -11.83 26.23 25.31
CA SER A 204 -11.08 27.44 24.96
C SER A 204 -10.64 27.34 23.50
N LEU A 205 -11.07 28.31 22.70
CA LEU A 205 -10.70 28.44 21.29
C LEU A 205 -9.48 29.36 21.18
N ILE A 206 -8.40 28.84 20.60
CA ILE A 206 -7.17 29.58 20.32
C ILE A 206 -7.08 29.76 18.79
N ASP A 207 -7.58 30.89 18.29
CA ASP A 207 -7.71 31.19 16.84
C ASP A 207 -7.07 32.51 16.39
N ASP A 208 -6.50 33.28 17.32
CA ASP A 208 -5.83 34.57 17.07
C ASP A 208 -4.32 34.42 16.83
N ALA A 209 -3.83 33.17 16.70
CA ALA A 209 -2.42 32.87 16.51
C ALA A 209 -1.86 33.51 15.23
N GLU A 210 -1.00 34.50 15.40
CA GLU A 210 -0.26 35.10 14.28
C GLU A 210 0.78 34.12 13.75
N ARG A 211 0.85 34.01 12.42
CA ARG A 211 1.88 33.19 11.77
C ARG A 211 3.26 33.83 12.04
N PRO A 212 4.23 33.10 12.62
CA PRO A 212 5.55 33.67 12.95
C PRO A 212 6.31 34.22 11.73
N VAL A 213 6.03 33.67 10.55
CA VAL A 213 6.56 34.14 9.28
C VAL A 213 5.38 34.52 8.39
N PRO A 214 5.18 35.79 8.00
CA PRO A 214 4.07 36.18 7.13
C PRO A 214 4.21 35.59 5.71
N LEU A 215 3.09 35.45 5.01
CA LEU A 215 3.03 34.97 3.62
C LEU A 215 2.79 36.11 2.63
N GLU A 216 3.56 36.13 1.55
CA GLU A 216 3.35 37.01 0.40
C GLU A 216 2.78 36.21 -0.77
N PHE A 217 1.56 36.55 -1.20
CA PHE A 217 0.84 35.87 -2.28
C PHE A 217 0.95 36.65 -3.60
N GLU A 218 1.27 35.95 -4.70
CA GLU A 218 1.34 36.55 -6.04
C GLU A 218 0.74 35.60 -7.10
N TYR A 219 -0.17 36.14 -7.93
CA TYR A 219 -0.66 35.47 -9.14
C TYR A 219 0.26 35.81 -10.32
N VAL A 220 0.93 34.79 -10.84
CA VAL A 220 2.03 34.92 -11.80
C VAL A 220 1.54 34.57 -13.21
N VAL A 221 1.72 35.50 -14.15
CA VAL A 221 1.35 35.32 -15.57
C VAL A 221 2.62 35.17 -16.41
N ASP A 222 3.48 34.24 -15.99
CA ASP A 222 4.74 33.88 -16.65
C ASP A 222 4.83 32.37 -16.85
N ARG A 223 5.83 31.89 -17.61
CA ARG A 223 6.08 30.45 -17.68
C ARG A 223 6.76 29.97 -16.41
N LEU A 224 6.54 28.69 -16.11
CA LEU A 224 7.16 28.03 -14.96
C LEU A 224 8.70 28.19 -14.94
N PRO A 225 9.46 27.94 -16.03
CA PRO A 225 10.92 28.11 -16.00
C PRO A 225 11.36 29.55 -15.70
N ASP A 226 10.72 30.55 -16.32
CA ASP A 226 11.05 31.97 -16.10
C ASP A 226 10.79 32.38 -14.65
N THR A 227 9.69 31.89 -14.07
CA THR A 227 9.32 32.15 -12.67
C THR A 227 10.34 31.56 -11.72
N VAL A 228 10.77 30.32 -11.97
CA VAL A 228 11.78 29.63 -11.15
C VAL A 228 13.13 30.34 -11.26
N GLU A 229 13.57 30.70 -12.46
CA GLU A 229 14.83 31.45 -12.66
C GLU A 229 14.82 32.77 -11.89
N ARG A 230 13.71 33.52 -11.95
CA ARG A 230 13.52 34.75 -11.18
C ARG A 230 13.62 34.51 -9.67
N LEU A 231 12.91 33.50 -9.14
CA LEU A 231 12.93 33.17 -7.71
C LEU A 231 14.33 32.76 -7.23
N LEU A 232 15.08 32.02 -8.04
CA LEU A 232 16.47 31.65 -7.74
C LEU A 232 17.37 32.88 -7.71
N GLY A 233 17.26 33.75 -8.71
CA GLY A 233 18.03 35.00 -8.79
C GLY A 233 17.73 35.98 -7.66
N GLU A 234 16.50 35.99 -7.15
CA GLU A 234 16.07 36.80 -5.99
C GLU A 234 16.44 36.17 -4.63
N GLY A 235 17.06 34.98 -4.61
CA GLY A 235 17.38 34.27 -3.36
C GLY A 235 16.16 33.76 -2.61
N ARG A 236 15.05 33.49 -3.31
CA ARG A 236 13.77 33.01 -2.76
C ARG A 236 13.64 31.48 -2.87
N TRP A 237 14.70 30.76 -2.54
CA TRP A 237 14.75 29.28 -2.57
C TRP A 237 15.13 28.71 -1.20
N PRO A 238 14.85 27.43 -0.89
CA PRO A 238 14.28 26.39 -1.75
C PRO A 238 12.85 26.66 -2.24
N VAL A 239 12.58 26.32 -3.51
CA VAL A 239 11.27 26.43 -4.17
C VAL A 239 10.62 25.05 -4.21
N TYR A 240 9.45 24.92 -3.59
CA TYR A 240 8.61 23.74 -3.69
C TYR A 240 7.56 23.93 -4.78
N ILE A 241 7.69 23.19 -5.87
CA ILE A 241 6.81 23.25 -7.04
C ILE A 241 5.74 22.17 -6.89
N VAL A 242 4.50 22.61 -6.70
CA VAL A 242 3.36 21.75 -6.38
C VAL A 242 2.61 21.36 -7.63
N HIS A 243 2.43 20.05 -7.80
CA HIS A 243 1.56 19.44 -8.80
C HIS A 243 0.50 18.57 -8.11
N PHE A 244 -0.62 18.32 -8.77
CA PHE A 244 -1.65 17.38 -8.27
C PHE A 244 -1.54 15.98 -8.89
N SER A 245 -0.49 15.73 -9.69
CA SER A 245 -0.19 14.42 -10.24
C SER A 245 1.31 14.12 -10.14
N GLN A 246 1.64 12.86 -9.86
CA GLN A 246 3.03 12.37 -9.78
C GLN A 246 3.73 12.54 -11.14
N ARG A 247 2.99 12.29 -12.22
CA ARG A 247 3.51 12.41 -13.59
C ARG A 247 3.97 13.83 -13.88
N ASP A 248 3.16 14.83 -13.55
CA ASP A 248 3.48 16.21 -13.87
C ASP A 248 4.65 16.72 -13.00
N ALA A 249 4.71 16.31 -11.73
CA ALA A 249 5.86 16.62 -10.85
C ALA A 249 7.19 16.11 -11.43
N VAL A 250 7.22 14.85 -11.89
CA VAL A 250 8.42 14.24 -12.50
C VAL A 250 8.74 14.92 -13.84
N ALA A 251 7.74 15.14 -14.70
CA ALA A 251 7.93 15.75 -16.00
C ALA A 251 8.50 17.18 -15.89
N THR A 252 7.98 17.96 -14.95
CA THR A 252 8.50 19.30 -14.64
C THR A 252 9.94 19.24 -14.13
N ALA A 253 10.26 18.34 -13.20
CA ALA A 253 11.63 18.18 -12.70
C ALA A 253 12.63 17.86 -13.82
N GLN A 254 12.23 17.03 -14.79
CA GLN A 254 13.06 16.66 -15.95
C GLN A 254 13.20 17.77 -16.99
N SER A 255 12.30 18.77 -16.99
CA SER A 255 12.23 19.82 -18.01
C SER A 255 13.20 20.98 -17.81
N PHE A 256 13.75 21.16 -16.60
CA PHE A 256 14.66 22.27 -16.30
C PHE A 256 16.01 22.13 -17.02
N ASP A 257 16.59 23.27 -17.42
CA ASP A 257 17.96 23.33 -17.97
C ASP A 257 18.98 23.02 -16.86
N ARG A 258 19.90 22.10 -17.18
CA ARG A 258 20.75 21.36 -16.24
C ARG A 258 22.02 22.12 -15.84
N SER A 259 22.33 23.22 -16.51
CA SER A 259 23.66 23.83 -16.49
C SER A 259 23.85 24.95 -15.46
N SER A 260 22.78 25.61 -15.00
CA SER A 260 22.86 26.90 -14.27
C SER A 260 22.24 26.93 -12.86
N LEU A 261 21.64 25.86 -12.36
CA LEU A 261 20.82 25.91 -11.13
C LEU A 261 21.61 25.90 -9.82
N ILE A 262 22.78 25.25 -9.77
CA ILE A 262 23.57 25.07 -8.56
C ILE A 262 25.06 25.36 -8.79
N SER A 263 25.72 25.88 -7.75
CA SER A 263 27.15 26.18 -7.77
C SER A 263 28.01 24.90 -7.84
N ALA A 264 29.27 25.04 -8.23
CA ALA A 264 30.21 23.92 -8.24
C ALA A 264 30.45 23.32 -6.83
N GLU A 265 30.36 24.15 -5.78
CA GLU A 265 30.48 23.72 -4.40
C GLU A 265 29.27 22.90 -3.95
N GLN A 266 28.05 23.35 -4.27
CA GLN A 266 26.82 22.60 -4.02
C GLN A 266 26.83 21.25 -4.76
N LYS A 267 27.27 21.22 -6.02
CA LYS A 267 27.45 19.96 -6.78
C LYS A 267 28.36 18.99 -6.05
N LYS A 268 29.49 19.47 -5.50
CA LYS A 268 30.43 18.63 -4.74
C LYS A 268 29.82 18.13 -3.43
N ALA A 269 29.08 18.97 -2.70
CA ALA A 269 28.41 18.60 -1.46
C ALA A 269 27.32 17.54 -1.70
N ILE A 270 26.51 17.69 -2.75
CA ILE A 270 25.53 16.69 -3.17
C ILE A 270 26.25 15.38 -3.54
N ALA A 271 27.29 15.45 -4.38
CA ALA A 271 28.02 14.25 -4.79
C ALA A 271 28.60 13.48 -3.60
N ALA A 272 29.07 14.17 -2.56
CA ALA A 272 29.54 13.54 -1.32
C ALA A 272 28.41 12.81 -0.58
N GLN A 273 27.23 13.43 -0.47
CA GLN A 273 26.05 12.81 0.14
C GLN A 273 25.50 11.63 -0.68
N LEU A 274 25.68 11.64 -2.00
CA LEU A 274 25.23 10.56 -2.89
C LEU A 274 26.22 9.40 -3.01
N ALA A 275 27.48 9.55 -2.57
CA ALA A 275 28.56 8.59 -2.83
C ALA A 275 28.31 7.20 -2.20
N GLY A 276 27.53 7.13 -1.12
CA GLY A 276 27.17 5.88 -0.43
C GLY A 276 25.76 5.36 -0.75
N VAL A 277 25.01 6.02 -1.64
CA VAL A 277 23.62 5.67 -1.93
C VAL A 277 23.52 4.78 -3.17
N SER A 278 22.94 3.60 -3.00
CA SER A 278 22.60 2.70 -4.11
C SER A 278 21.29 3.13 -4.77
N PHE A 279 21.33 3.36 -6.09
CA PHE A 279 20.14 3.66 -6.88
C PHE A 279 19.74 2.48 -7.76
N THR A 280 18.49 2.03 -7.68
CA THR A 280 17.93 1.00 -8.55
C THR A 280 17.87 1.48 -9.99
N LYS A 281 17.67 0.53 -10.91
CA LYS A 281 17.37 0.87 -12.31
C LYS A 281 15.98 1.54 -12.39
N GLY A 282 15.70 2.24 -13.50
CA GLY A 282 14.43 2.95 -13.67
C GLY A 282 14.39 4.30 -12.95
N PHE A 283 13.44 4.47 -12.01
CA PHE A 283 13.23 5.76 -11.35
C PHE A 283 14.42 6.17 -10.48
N GLY A 284 15.09 5.23 -9.80
CA GLY A 284 16.30 5.51 -9.03
C GLY A 284 17.40 6.22 -9.84
N GLN A 285 17.68 5.78 -11.08
CA GLN A 285 18.65 6.46 -11.96
C GLN A 285 18.16 7.85 -12.39
N THR A 286 16.86 8.00 -12.63
CA THR A 286 16.27 9.30 -12.94
C THR A 286 16.46 10.26 -11.77
N LEU A 287 16.15 9.82 -10.55
CA LEU A 287 16.32 10.61 -9.34
C LEU A 287 17.78 10.95 -9.08
N LYS A 288 18.71 9.99 -9.21
CA LYS A 288 20.16 10.25 -9.10
C LYS A 288 20.61 11.37 -10.04
N SER A 289 20.14 11.35 -11.28
CA SER A 289 20.45 12.38 -12.27
C SER A 289 19.92 13.75 -11.86
N LEU A 290 18.68 13.82 -11.35
CA LEU A 290 18.05 15.06 -10.90
C LEU A 290 18.70 15.62 -9.63
N LEU A 291 18.97 14.76 -8.64
CA LEU A 291 19.61 15.13 -7.37
C LEU A 291 21.00 15.72 -7.61
N ALA A 292 21.81 15.12 -8.48
CA ALA A 292 23.12 15.64 -8.86
C ALA A 292 23.09 17.07 -9.45
N GLN A 293 21.91 17.55 -9.84
CA GLN A 293 21.66 18.88 -10.40
C GLN A 293 20.94 19.82 -9.42
N GLY A 294 20.69 19.38 -8.18
CA GLY A 294 19.99 20.17 -7.16
C GLY A 294 18.47 20.11 -7.27
N ILE A 295 17.92 19.18 -8.06
CA ILE A 295 16.48 19.03 -8.25
C ILE A 295 16.00 17.80 -7.49
N GLY A 296 15.12 18.01 -6.51
CA GLY A 296 14.40 16.95 -5.81
C GLY A 296 13.07 16.62 -6.47
N VAL A 297 12.64 15.36 -6.35
CA VAL A 297 11.26 14.93 -6.62
C VAL A 297 10.71 14.33 -5.34
N HIS A 298 9.45 14.62 -5.01
CA HIS A 298 8.82 14.03 -3.83
C HIS A 298 7.33 13.72 -4.04
N HIS A 299 6.97 12.45 -3.92
CA HIS A 299 5.58 12.00 -3.94
C HIS A 299 5.43 10.64 -3.24
N ALA A 300 4.19 10.29 -2.87
CA ALA A 300 3.90 9.05 -2.15
C ALA A 300 4.28 7.76 -2.91
N GLY A 301 4.33 7.81 -4.25
CA GLY A 301 4.74 6.68 -5.08
C GLY A 301 6.24 6.32 -5.07
N MET A 302 7.10 7.12 -4.43
CA MET A 302 8.55 6.86 -4.35
C MET A 302 8.90 5.87 -3.24
N LEU A 303 9.99 5.13 -3.42
CA LEU A 303 10.58 4.34 -2.33
C LEU A 303 10.84 5.21 -1.09
N PRO A 304 10.54 4.73 0.14
CA PRO A 304 10.80 5.44 1.38
C PRO A 304 12.24 5.98 1.50
N ARG A 305 13.26 5.18 1.20
CA ARG A 305 14.66 5.63 1.18
C ARG A 305 14.90 6.84 0.27
N TYR A 306 14.22 6.90 -0.87
CA TYR A 306 14.37 8.02 -1.82
C TYR A 306 13.67 9.28 -1.33
N ARG A 307 12.51 9.13 -0.67
CA ARG A 307 11.85 10.25 0.00
C ARG A 307 12.75 10.82 1.10
N ARG A 308 13.27 9.97 1.98
CA ARG A 308 14.22 10.35 3.03
C ARG A 308 15.48 11.03 2.50
N LEU A 309 16.05 10.51 1.43
CA LEU A 309 17.21 11.11 0.78
C LEU A 309 16.91 12.53 0.29
N VAL A 310 15.78 12.73 -0.39
CA VAL A 310 15.36 14.05 -0.87
C VAL A 310 15.14 14.99 0.31
N GLU A 311 14.46 14.53 1.36
CA GLU A 311 14.19 15.32 2.57
C GLU A 311 15.48 15.74 3.28
N ARG A 312 16.44 14.82 3.47
CA ARG A 312 17.75 15.07 4.05
C ARG A 312 18.54 16.11 3.23
N LEU A 313 18.55 15.95 1.91
CA LEU A 313 19.24 16.89 1.01
C LEU A 313 18.58 18.27 1.00
N THR A 314 17.25 18.35 1.06
CA THR A 314 16.56 19.65 1.16
C THR A 314 16.79 20.30 2.52
N GLN A 315 16.77 19.53 3.62
CA GLN A 315 17.09 20.03 4.97
C GLN A 315 18.51 20.57 5.08
N ALA A 316 19.47 19.95 4.38
CA ALA A 316 20.84 20.43 4.25
C ALA A 316 20.98 21.67 3.34
N GLY A 317 19.89 22.18 2.74
CA GLY A 317 19.92 23.34 1.85
C GLY A 317 20.58 23.07 0.50
N LEU A 318 20.69 21.79 0.10
CA LEU A 318 21.38 21.38 -1.13
C LEU A 318 20.49 21.35 -2.36
N LEU A 319 19.17 21.33 -2.19
CA LEU A 319 18.20 21.26 -3.28
C LEU A 319 17.45 22.59 -3.42
N PRO A 320 17.81 23.48 -4.38
CA PRO A 320 17.07 24.72 -4.60
C PRO A 320 15.65 24.51 -5.12
N ILE A 321 15.38 23.38 -5.78
CA ILE A 321 14.07 23.05 -6.35
C ILE A 321 13.65 21.68 -5.86
N VAL A 322 12.41 21.56 -5.40
CA VAL A 322 11.75 20.27 -5.13
C VAL A 322 10.41 20.27 -5.87
N CYS A 323 10.21 19.32 -6.78
CA CYS A 323 8.92 19.12 -7.45
C CYS A 323 8.16 18.01 -6.77
N GLY A 324 6.89 18.21 -6.41
CA GLY A 324 6.15 17.15 -5.72
C GLY A 324 4.64 17.30 -5.71
N THR A 325 3.99 16.27 -5.17
CA THR A 325 2.54 16.27 -4.97
C THR A 325 2.14 16.93 -3.67
N ASP A 326 0.92 17.46 -3.59
CA ASP A 326 0.34 18.11 -2.40
C ASP A 326 0.39 17.28 -1.10
N THR A 327 0.65 15.98 -1.19
CA THR A 327 0.92 15.09 -0.05
C THR A 327 2.15 15.49 0.78
N LEU A 328 3.15 16.18 0.20
CA LEU A 328 4.26 16.77 0.97
C LEU A 328 3.74 17.86 1.93
N GLY A 329 2.61 18.49 1.58
CA GLY A 329 1.91 19.48 2.38
C GLY A 329 1.31 18.95 3.69
N VAL A 330 1.30 17.64 3.94
CA VAL A 330 0.60 17.02 5.09
C VAL A 330 1.57 16.44 6.14
N GLY A 331 2.88 16.33 5.93
CA GLY A 331 3.67 15.61 6.95
C GLY A 331 5.18 15.55 6.87
N ILE A 332 5.86 16.57 6.33
CA ILE A 332 7.33 16.60 6.44
C ILE A 332 7.84 18.01 6.78
N ASN A 333 8.73 18.07 7.78
CA ASN A 333 9.42 19.27 8.23
C ASN A 333 10.62 19.60 7.32
N VAL A 334 10.34 20.06 6.09
CA VAL A 334 11.37 20.48 5.12
C VAL A 334 11.43 22.02 5.05
N PRO A 335 12.62 22.66 5.05
CA PRO A 335 12.75 24.12 4.91
C PRO A 335 12.38 24.57 3.49
N ILE A 336 11.12 24.99 3.30
CA ILE A 336 10.64 25.56 2.04
C ILE A 336 10.48 27.07 2.22
N ARG A 337 11.18 27.86 1.41
CA ARG A 337 11.07 29.33 1.42
C ARG A 337 9.94 29.81 0.51
N THR A 338 9.77 29.16 -0.64
CA THR A 338 8.76 29.50 -1.63
C THR A 338 7.94 28.29 -2.03
N VAL A 339 6.61 28.44 -2.06
CA VAL A 339 5.67 27.47 -2.63
C VAL A 339 5.18 28.00 -3.98
N LEU A 340 5.31 27.20 -5.03
CA LEU A 340 4.88 27.51 -6.38
C LEU A 340 3.84 26.51 -6.85
N MET A 341 2.57 26.91 -6.88
CA MET A 341 1.46 26.07 -7.33
C MET A 341 1.28 26.21 -8.84
N THR A 342 1.33 25.09 -9.55
CA THR A 342 1.15 25.06 -11.01
C THR A 342 -0.31 25.03 -11.46
N SER A 343 -1.23 24.70 -10.55
CA SER A 343 -2.67 24.62 -10.79
C SER A 343 -3.47 24.97 -9.54
N LEU A 344 -4.74 25.34 -9.72
CA LEU A 344 -5.76 25.45 -8.65
C LEU A 344 -6.93 24.46 -8.86
N VAL A 345 -6.72 23.43 -9.68
CA VAL A 345 -7.70 22.41 -10.02
C VAL A 345 -7.05 21.04 -9.84
N LYS A 346 -7.77 20.15 -9.15
CA LYS A 346 -7.34 18.79 -8.76
C LYS A 346 -8.44 17.77 -9.07
N TYR A 347 -8.04 16.52 -9.32
CA TYR A 347 -8.95 15.39 -9.42
C TYR A 347 -9.27 14.83 -8.02
N ASP A 348 -10.56 14.68 -7.69
CA ASP A 348 -11.01 14.20 -6.37
C ASP A 348 -11.31 12.68 -6.34
N GLY A 349 -10.90 11.94 -7.37
CA GLY A 349 -11.24 10.53 -7.55
C GLY A 349 -12.49 10.30 -8.40
N ARG A 350 -13.29 11.34 -8.68
CA ARG A 350 -14.48 11.25 -9.55
C ARG A 350 -14.47 12.30 -10.65
N ARG A 351 -14.11 13.54 -10.32
CA ARG A 351 -14.11 14.66 -11.28
C ARG A 351 -12.98 15.63 -10.97
N MET A 352 -12.65 16.45 -11.96
CA MET A 352 -11.86 17.65 -11.71
C MET A 352 -12.69 18.63 -10.88
N ARG A 353 -12.05 19.33 -9.92
CA ARG A 353 -12.65 20.41 -9.12
C ARG A 353 -11.60 21.43 -8.73
N HIS A 354 -12.02 22.63 -8.33
CA HIS A 354 -11.12 23.57 -7.68
C HIS A 354 -10.63 23.01 -6.34
N VAL A 355 -9.40 23.36 -5.98
CA VAL A 355 -8.92 23.18 -4.60
C VAL A 355 -9.81 23.94 -3.63
N SER A 356 -10.05 23.37 -2.45
CA SER A 356 -10.76 24.08 -1.38
C SER A 356 -9.85 25.14 -0.76
N ALA A 357 -10.44 26.08 -0.01
CA ALA A 357 -9.66 27.08 0.74
C ALA A 357 -8.71 26.41 1.73
N ARG A 358 -9.16 25.32 2.39
CA ARG A 358 -8.35 24.54 3.32
C ARG A 358 -7.13 23.92 2.64
N GLU A 359 -7.33 23.22 1.51
CA GLU A 359 -6.23 22.61 0.74
C GLU A 359 -5.22 23.67 0.30
N PHE A 360 -5.71 24.82 -0.19
CA PHE A 360 -4.87 25.94 -0.60
C PHE A 360 -4.01 26.47 0.56
N HIS A 361 -4.61 26.77 1.70
CA HIS A 361 -3.92 27.31 2.88
C HIS A 361 -2.94 26.30 3.51
N GLN A 362 -3.26 25.01 3.47
CA GLN A 362 -2.33 23.95 3.92
C GLN A 362 -1.07 23.90 3.06
N ILE A 363 -1.24 23.94 1.73
CA ILE A 363 -0.12 23.95 0.78
C ILE A 363 0.69 25.24 0.91
N ALA A 364 0.02 26.39 0.90
CA ALA A 364 0.64 27.71 1.03
C ALA A 364 1.39 27.88 2.37
N GLY A 365 0.84 27.32 3.45
CA GLY A 365 1.40 27.38 4.80
C GLY A 365 2.75 26.68 4.97
N ARG A 366 3.23 25.95 3.95
CA ARG A 366 4.59 25.39 3.92
C ARG A 366 5.67 26.42 3.55
N ALA A 367 5.29 27.58 2.99
CA ALA A 367 6.26 28.61 2.57
C ALA A 367 6.76 29.45 3.75
N GLY A 368 8.07 29.56 3.93
CA GLY A 368 8.70 30.36 4.98
C GLY A 368 8.81 29.58 6.29
N ARG A 369 10.05 29.47 6.79
CA ARG A 369 10.39 28.73 8.01
C ARG A 369 10.80 29.67 9.13
N ALA A 370 10.16 29.51 10.29
CA ALA A 370 10.52 30.24 11.51
C ALA A 370 12.00 30.02 11.88
N GLY A 371 12.71 31.12 12.17
CA GLY A 371 14.14 31.12 12.49
C GLY A 371 15.09 31.16 11.28
N PHE A 372 14.58 31.00 10.05
CA PHE A 372 15.39 31.07 8.82
C PHE A 372 14.90 32.15 7.85
N ASP A 373 13.58 32.32 7.74
CA ASP A 373 12.95 33.25 6.81
C ASP A 373 12.21 34.36 7.56
N THR A 374 12.20 35.56 6.98
CA THR A 374 11.39 36.69 7.45
C THR A 374 10.04 36.78 6.76
N VAL A 375 9.93 36.20 5.55
CA VAL A 375 8.72 36.15 4.73
C VAL A 375 8.72 34.84 3.95
N GLY A 376 7.58 34.17 3.87
CA GLY A 376 7.35 33.03 2.98
C GLY A 376 6.65 33.47 1.70
N PHE A 377 7.07 32.95 0.55
CA PHE A 377 6.52 33.35 -0.74
C PHE A 377 5.57 32.28 -1.29
N VAL A 378 4.36 32.68 -1.68
CA VAL A 378 3.38 31.80 -2.33
C VAL A 378 3.11 32.35 -3.73
N ARG A 379 3.36 31.52 -4.73
CA ARG A 379 3.21 31.85 -6.15
C ARG A 379 2.23 30.90 -6.79
N VAL A 380 1.29 31.44 -7.55
CA VAL A 380 0.31 30.63 -8.30
C VAL A 380 0.40 30.98 -9.77
N LEU A 381 0.69 29.99 -10.60
CA LEU A 381 0.75 30.18 -12.04
C LEU A 381 -0.65 30.35 -12.64
N ALA A 382 -0.75 31.27 -13.57
CA ALA A 382 -1.90 31.40 -14.46
C ALA A 382 -2.00 30.16 -15.38
N PRO A 383 -3.22 29.79 -15.83
CA PRO A 383 -3.37 28.75 -16.83
C PRO A 383 -2.56 29.04 -18.10
N GLU A 384 -2.07 27.99 -18.79
CA GLU A 384 -1.21 28.13 -19.98
C GLU A 384 -1.79 29.07 -21.04
N HIS A 385 -3.10 28.97 -21.29
CA HIS A 385 -3.77 29.83 -22.27
C HIS A 385 -3.76 31.33 -21.92
N GLU A 386 -3.73 31.67 -20.62
CA GLU A 386 -3.60 33.07 -20.16
C GLU A 386 -2.16 33.57 -20.32
N VAL A 387 -1.17 32.72 -19.99
CA VAL A 387 0.27 33.01 -20.18
C VAL A 387 0.58 33.23 -21.66
N ASP A 388 0.10 32.35 -22.55
CA ASP A 388 0.28 32.48 -23.99
C ASP A 388 -0.38 33.74 -24.53
N ALA A 389 -1.60 34.05 -24.08
CA ALA A 389 -2.29 35.29 -24.47
C ALA A 389 -1.55 36.56 -23.99
N ALA A 390 -0.94 36.53 -22.80
CA ALA A 390 -0.13 37.62 -22.26
C ALA A 390 1.17 37.80 -23.06
N ARG A 391 1.87 36.72 -23.39
CA ARG A 391 3.08 36.77 -24.23
C ARG A 391 2.80 37.25 -25.65
N GLU A 392 1.70 36.80 -26.24
CA GLU A 392 1.27 37.30 -27.55
C GLU A 392 0.96 38.80 -27.49
N ARG A 393 0.36 39.30 -26.39
CA ARG A 393 0.17 40.77 -26.19
C ARG A 393 1.51 41.51 -26.09
N ALA A 394 2.44 41.01 -25.28
CA ALA A 394 3.77 41.61 -25.12
C ALA A 394 4.60 41.65 -26.41
N ARG A 395 4.30 40.81 -27.41
CA ARG A 395 4.95 40.80 -28.73
C ARG A 395 4.34 41.79 -29.73
N LEU A 396 3.16 42.34 -29.46
CA LEU A 396 2.49 43.28 -30.35
C LEU A 396 3.02 44.71 -30.12
N SER A 397 3.22 45.45 -31.20
CA SER A 397 3.41 46.91 -31.10
C SER A 397 2.12 47.60 -30.66
N ALA A 398 2.21 48.81 -30.09
CA ALA A 398 1.05 49.59 -29.64
C ALA A 398 -0.05 49.76 -30.73
N ALA A 399 0.35 49.84 -32.01
CA ALA A 399 -0.59 49.91 -33.13
C ALA A 399 -1.30 48.57 -33.41
N GLN A 400 -0.61 47.44 -33.22
CA GLN A 400 -1.17 46.10 -33.40
C GLN A 400 -2.04 45.69 -32.20
N GLU A 401 -1.68 46.13 -31.00
CA GLU A 401 -2.48 45.97 -29.78
C GLU A 401 -3.83 46.71 -29.90
N ALA A 402 -3.81 48.00 -30.26
CA ALA A 402 -5.04 48.77 -30.49
C ALA A 402 -5.93 48.17 -31.59
N ALA A 403 -5.33 47.60 -32.66
CA ALA A 403 -6.07 46.92 -33.73
C ALA A 403 -6.67 45.58 -33.29
N ARG A 404 -5.96 44.83 -32.42
CA ARG A 404 -6.45 43.60 -31.81
C ARG A 404 -7.57 43.90 -30.83
N ASP A 405 -7.41 44.88 -29.95
CA ASP A 405 -8.41 45.30 -28.98
C ASP A 405 -9.68 45.80 -29.68
N ALA A 406 -9.56 46.56 -30.76
CA ALA A 406 -10.70 46.96 -31.58
C ALA A 406 -11.40 45.76 -32.24
N ARG A 407 -10.66 44.71 -32.65
CA ARG A 407 -11.20 43.45 -33.18
C ARG A 407 -11.86 42.61 -32.10
N GLU A 408 -11.26 42.49 -30.93
CA GLU A 408 -11.76 41.74 -29.78
C GLU A 408 -12.98 42.44 -29.17
N ALA A 409 -13.00 43.77 -29.04
CA ALA A 409 -14.16 44.55 -28.64
C ALA A 409 -15.33 44.38 -29.64
N LYS A 410 -15.06 44.39 -30.96
CA LYS A 410 -16.07 44.05 -31.99
C LYS A 410 -16.57 42.61 -31.89
N ARG A 411 -15.70 41.65 -31.54
CA ARG A 411 -16.07 40.24 -31.33
C ARG A 411 -16.82 40.02 -30.01
N ALA A 412 -16.46 40.74 -28.95
CA ALA A 412 -17.11 40.72 -27.64
C ALA A 412 -18.51 41.34 -27.71
N ALA A 413 -18.67 42.46 -28.44
CA ALA A 413 -19.97 43.04 -28.75
C ALA A 413 -20.85 42.11 -29.63
N LYS A 414 -20.24 41.25 -30.47
CA LYS A 414 -20.96 40.19 -31.20
C LYS A 414 -21.24 38.94 -30.34
N LYS A 415 -20.40 38.63 -29.35
CA LYS A 415 -20.55 37.49 -28.43
C LYS A 415 -21.47 37.80 -27.24
N SER A 416 -21.68 39.04 -26.83
CA SER A 416 -22.72 39.38 -25.85
C SER A 416 -24.14 39.08 -26.35
N ALA A 417 -24.32 38.88 -27.68
CA ALA A 417 -25.55 38.39 -28.29
C ALA A 417 -25.64 36.86 -28.44
N LYS A 418 -24.61 36.08 -28.06
CA LYS A 418 -24.62 34.61 -28.11
C LYS A 418 -23.85 34.02 -26.92
N LYS A 419 -24.58 33.37 -26.01
CA LYS A 419 -24.13 32.71 -24.76
C LYS A 419 -22.66 32.27 -24.84
N ARG A 420 -21.84 32.77 -23.90
CA ARG A 420 -20.39 32.49 -23.77
C ARG A 420 -20.11 31.00 -24.05
N LYS A 421 -19.35 30.69 -25.11
CA LYS A 421 -18.59 29.43 -25.16
C LYS A 421 -17.49 29.56 -24.10
N GLY A 422 -17.69 28.88 -22.97
CA GLY A 422 -16.64 28.62 -21.99
C GLY A 422 -15.59 27.64 -22.53
N PRO A 423 -14.69 27.15 -21.67
CA PRO A 423 -13.80 26.02 -22.01
C PRO A 423 -14.62 24.82 -22.55
N GLY A 424 -13.96 23.92 -23.28
CA GLY A 424 -14.60 22.73 -23.85
C GLY A 424 -15.42 21.96 -22.80
N GLU A 425 -16.47 21.27 -23.24
CA GLU A 425 -17.32 20.47 -22.34
C GLU A 425 -16.45 19.58 -21.44
N GLY A 426 -16.45 19.87 -20.13
CA GLY A 426 -15.78 19.06 -19.11
C GLY A 426 -14.52 19.64 -18.45
N GLU A 427 -13.91 20.72 -18.97
CA GLU A 427 -12.63 21.23 -18.44
C GLU A 427 -12.83 22.42 -17.47
N ILE A 428 -12.44 22.24 -16.20
CA ILE A 428 -12.49 23.28 -15.17
C ILE A 428 -11.19 24.08 -15.22
N SER A 429 -11.28 25.40 -15.36
CA SER A 429 -10.15 26.33 -15.38
C SER A 429 -10.21 27.30 -14.20
N TRP A 430 -9.07 27.87 -13.80
CA TRP A 430 -8.97 28.93 -12.78
C TRP A 430 -8.56 30.28 -13.38
N THR A 431 -8.63 31.33 -12.57
CA THR A 431 -8.34 32.74 -12.95
C THR A 431 -7.74 33.46 -11.75
N ARG A 432 -7.24 34.70 -11.95
CA ARG A 432 -6.86 35.61 -10.86
C ARG A 432 -7.96 35.75 -9.79
N SER A 433 -9.23 35.88 -10.19
CA SER A 433 -10.35 35.97 -9.23
C SER A 433 -10.56 34.67 -8.43
N THR A 434 -10.23 33.52 -9.02
CA THR A 434 -10.27 32.23 -8.30
C THR A 434 -9.19 32.20 -7.23
N PHE A 435 -7.99 32.67 -7.57
CA PHE A 435 -6.86 32.80 -6.66
C PHE A 435 -7.15 33.78 -5.51
N GLU A 436 -7.59 35.01 -5.82
CA GLU A 436 -7.94 36.02 -4.81
C GLU A 436 -8.99 35.48 -3.83
N ARG A 437 -10.03 34.82 -4.35
CA ARG A 437 -11.04 34.16 -3.52
C ARG A 437 -10.45 33.09 -2.59
N LEU A 438 -9.46 32.30 -3.04
CA LEU A 438 -8.84 31.27 -2.20
C LEU A 438 -7.93 31.86 -1.12
N VAL A 439 -7.23 32.95 -1.44
CA VAL A 439 -6.40 33.69 -0.48
C VAL A 439 -7.27 34.30 0.63
N ASP A 440 -8.39 34.91 0.27
CA ASP A 440 -9.26 35.62 1.22
C ASP A 440 -10.29 34.71 1.91
N ALA A 441 -10.54 33.51 1.39
CA ALA A 441 -11.56 32.63 1.93
C ALA A 441 -11.15 32.06 3.30
N ALA A 442 -12.06 32.22 4.27
CA ALA A 442 -12.00 31.46 5.51
C ALA A 442 -12.14 29.95 5.23
N PRO A 443 -11.48 29.09 6.02
CA PRO A 443 -11.63 27.65 5.92
C PRO A 443 -13.10 27.23 6.11
N GLU A 444 -13.51 26.20 5.37
CA GLU A 444 -14.87 25.65 5.45
C GLU A 444 -15.14 25.05 6.84
N GLN A 445 -16.39 25.17 7.31
CA GLN A 445 -16.84 24.51 8.53
C GLN A 445 -16.72 22.97 8.38
N LEU A 446 -16.28 22.32 9.46
CA LEU A 446 -16.22 20.86 9.48
C LEU A 446 -17.64 20.28 9.51
N THR A 447 -17.86 19.22 8.72
CA THR A 447 -19.13 18.51 8.65
C THR A 447 -18.93 17.09 9.14
N SER A 448 -19.92 16.54 9.84
CA SER A 448 -19.88 15.17 10.32
C SER A 448 -19.88 14.19 9.13
N ARG A 449 -19.12 13.11 9.32
CA ARG A 449 -18.97 11.99 8.38
C ARG A 449 -19.16 10.66 9.11
N PHE A 450 -20.06 10.67 10.10
CA PHE A 450 -20.40 9.49 10.86
C PHE A 450 -20.98 8.41 9.95
N GLU A 451 -20.62 7.16 10.20
CA GLU A 451 -21.18 6.01 9.51
C GLU A 451 -21.34 4.84 10.48
N MET A 452 -22.51 4.22 10.47
CA MET A 452 -22.77 3.01 11.25
C MET A 452 -22.29 1.80 10.46
N THR A 453 -21.27 1.12 10.98
CA THR A 453 -20.62 -0.03 10.33
C THR A 453 -20.75 -1.30 11.18
N HIS A 454 -20.58 -2.45 10.53
CA HIS A 454 -20.52 -3.74 11.21
C HIS A 454 -19.38 -3.80 12.25
N ALA A 455 -18.21 -3.24 11.92
CA ALA A 455 -17.08 -3.15 12.84
C ALA A 455 -17.39 -2.34 14.10
N MET A 456 -18.16 -1.24 13.99
CA MET A 456 -18.61 -0.47 15.15
C MET A 456 -19.53 -1.30 16.05
N VAL A 457 -20.48 -2.03 15.45
CA VAL A 457 -21.37 -2.94 16.19
C VAL A 457 -20.59 -4.02 16.94
N LEU A 458 -19.61 -4.64 16.29
CA LEU A 458 -18.76 -5.65 16.91
C LEU A 458 -17.91 -5.09 18.05
N ASN A 459 -17.28 -3.92 17.89
CA ASN A 459 -16.50 -3.31 18.97
C ASN A 459 -17.37 -3.03 20.20
N VAL A 460 -18.59 -2.52 20.00
CA VAL A 460 -19.52 -2.26 21.13
C VAL A 460 -19.95 -3.56 21.80
N LEU A 461 -20.23 -4.61 21.04
CA LEU A 461 -20.64 -5.91 21.59
C LEU A 461 -19.50 -6.59 22.35
N ALA A 462 -18.30 -6.61 21.78
CA ALA A 462 -17.11 -7.22 22.38
C ALA A 462 -16.71 -6.50 23.68
N GLY A 463 -16.82 -5.17 23.71
CA GLY A 463 -16.47 -4.36 24.87
C GLY A 463 -17.58 -4.18 25.91
N ALA A 464 -18.80 -4.66 25.66
CA ALA A 464 -19.95 -4.43 26.53
C ALA A 464 -19.71 -4.80 28.01
N PRO A 465 -19.05 -5.93 28.35
CA PRO A 465 -18.75 -6.26 29.74
C PRO A 465 -17.79 -5.25 30.40
N ALA A 466 -16.74 -4.85 29.68
CA ALA A 466 -15.74 -3.90 30.19
C ALA A 466 -16.32 -2.50 30.36
N ALA A 467 -17.07 -2.01 29.37
CA ALA A 467 -17.67 -0.68 29.38
C ALA A 467 -18.85 -0.53 30.36
N GLY A 468 -19.39 -1.63 30.91
CA GLY A 468 -20.47 -1.62 31.89
C GLY A 468 -21.79 -1.05 31.37
N ARG A 469 -22.10 -1.23 30.08
CA ARG A 469 -23.29 -0.66 29.40
C ARG A 469 -24.04 -1.70 28.57
N ASP A 470 -25.36 -1.55 28.45
CA ASP A 470 -26.14 -2.37 27.52
C ASP A 470 -25.75 -2.01 26.07
N PRO A 471 -25.25 -2.98 25.27
CA PRO A 471 -24.76 -2.70 23.93
C PRO A 471 -25.89 -2.33 22.97
N GLY A 472 -27.10 -2.88 23.16
CA GLY A 472 -28.26 -2.56 22.31
C GLY A 472 -28.71 -1.12 22.50
N GLU A 473 -28.85 -0.67 23.75
CA GLU A 473 -29.15 0.72 24.06
C GLU A 473 -28.04 1.66 23.58
N HIS A 474 -26.78 1.26 23.74
CA HIS A 474 -25.65 2.07 23.33
C HIS A 474 -25.55 2.25 21.81
N LEU A 475 -25.78 1.20 21.01
CA LEU A 475 -25.80 1.31 19.54
C LEU A 475 -26.91 2.23 19.04
N VAL A 476 -28.10 2.14 19.66
CA VAL A 476 -29.21 3.06 19.36
C VAL A 476 -28.85 4.49 19.77
N TRP A 477 -28.13 4.66 20.88
CA TRP A 477 -27.63 5.96 21.32
C TRP A 477 -26.65 6.55 20.31
N LEU A 478 -25.64 5.79 19.85
CA LEU A 478 -24.66 6.20 18.84
C LEU A 478 -25.34 6.62 17.52
N ALA A 479 -26.30 5.82 17.04
CA ALA A 479 -27.06 6.13 15.83
C ALA A 479 -27.86 7.45 15.92
N ARG A 480 -28.24 7.86 17.14
CA ARG A 480 -29.08 9.05 17.39
C ARG A 480 -28.32 10.29 17.85
N ASN A 481 -27.18 10.11 18.52
CA ASN A 481 -26.47 11.17 19.23
C ASN A 481 -25.07 11.44 18.66
N ASN A 482 -24.84 11.07 17.40
CA ASN A 482 -23.70 11.59 16.62
C ASN A 482 -23.97 13.03 16.16
N ASP A 483 -22.98 13.65 15.50
CA ASP A 483 -23.06 15.06 15.11
C ASP A 483 -23.65 15.28 13.71
N ASP A 484 -24.29 14.27 13.10
CA ASP A 484 -25.09 14.49 11.89
C ASP A 484 -26.36 15.29 12.21
N PRO A 485 -26.88 16.08 11.25
CA PRO A 485 -28.14 16.77 11.42
C PRO A 485 -29.30 15.82 11.75
N VAL A 486 -30.09 16.18 12.77
CA VAL A 486 -31.29 15.43 13.12
C VAL A 486 -32.29 15.50 11.96
N THR A 487 -32.74 14.33 11.50
CA THR A 487 -33.73 14.20 10.42
C THR A 487 -34.87 13.27 10.84
N ASP A 488 -36.07 13.48 10.29
CA ASP A 488 -37.25 12.63 10.56
C ASP A 488 -37.02 11.15 10.18
N ARG A 489 -36.08 10.90 9.27
CA ARG A 489 -35.66 9.56 8.85
C ARG A 489 -34.17 9.41 9.12
N ASN A 490 -33.83 8.95 10.33
CA ASN A 490 -32.44 8.71 10.69
C ASN A 490 -31.86 7.52 9.88
N PRO A 491 -30.89 7.76 8.97
CA PRO A 491 -30.32 6.71 8.13
C PRO A 491 -29.50 5.71 8.95
N HIS A 492 -28.88 6.13 10.05
CA HIS A 492 -28.06 5.27 10.91
C HIS A 492 -28.89 4.26 11.67
N LEU A 493 -30.11 4.61 12.11
CA LEU A 493 -31.02 3.63 12.72
C LEU A 493 -31.49 2.57 11.71
N ARG A 494 -31.69 2.97 10.45
CA ARG A 494 -32.04 2.02 9.39
C ARG A 494 -30.86 1.10 9.10
N ARG A 495 -29.66 1.65 8.92
CA ARG A 495 -28.43 0.88 8.70
C ARG A 495 -28.13 -0.06 9.88
N LEU A 496 -28.30 0.40 11.12
CA LEU A 496 -28.19 -0.43 12.31
C LEU A 496 -29.19 -1.60 12.31
N GLY A 497 -30.43 -1.35 11.86
CA GLY A 497 -31.44 -2.41 11.71
C GLY A 497 -31.08 -3.44 10.64
N GLU A 498 -30.50 -2.99 9.52
CA GLU A 498 -29.96 -3.85 8.47
C GLU A 498 -28.81 -4.71 9.01
N ILE A 499 -27.81 -4.09 9.65
CA ILE A 499 -26.66 -4.76 10.29
C ILE A 499 -27.13 -5.79 11.33
N TYR A 500 -28.01 -5.39 12.26
CA TYR A 500 -28.52 -6.29 13.30
C TYR A 500 -29.28 -7.49 12.71
N THR A 501 -30.12 -7.27 11.69
CA THR A 501 -30.87 -8.36 11.03
C THR A 501 -29.90 -9.33 10.38
N SER A 502 -28.90 -8.79 9.68
CA SER A 502 -27.83 -9.54 9.01
C SER A 502 -27.05 -10.40 10.02
N MET A 503 -26.47 -9.77 11.04
CA MET A 503 -25.69 -10.47 12.09
C MET A 503 -26.52 -11.49 12.88
N LYS A 504 -27.82 -11.23 13.11
CA LYS A 504 -28.69 -12.19 13.81
C LYS A 504 -28.99 -13.41 12.95
N GLN A 505 -29.22 -13.24 11.65
CA GLN A 505 -29.46 -14.35 10.73
C GLN A 505 -28.25 -15.26 10.61
N ALA A 506 -27.04 -14.69 10.65
CA ALA A 506 -25.79 -15.43 10.66
C ALA A 506 -25.41 -16.01 12.02
N GLY A 507 -26.20 -15.76 13.09
CA GLY A 507 -25.94 -16.30 14.41
C GLY A 507 -24.73 -15.66 15.12
N VAL A 508 -24.35 -14.45 14.75
CA VAL A 508 -23.21 -13.68 15.32
C VAL A 508 -23.64 -12.93 16.57
N VAL A 509 -24.90 -12.49 16.58
CA VAL A 509 -25.52 -11.82 17.71
C VAL A 509 -26.69 -12.63 18.20
N GLU A 510 -26.72 -12.84 19.51
CA GLU A 510 -27.85 -13.44 20.19
C GLU A 510 -28.73 -12.34 20.80
N HIS A 511 -30.05 -12.55 20.72
CA HIS A 511 -31.02 -11.67 21.37
C HIS A 511 -31.87 -12.49 22.34
N LEU A 512 -31.55 -12.38 23.63
CA LEU A 512 -32.24 -13.05 24.72
C LEU A 512 -33.60 -12.41 25.04
N SER A 513 -34.52 -13.23 25.55
CA SER A 513 -35.75 -12.69 26.13
C SER A 513 -35.46 -11.86 27.39
N SER A 514 -36.34 -10.93 27.73
CA SER A 514 -36.20 -10.14 28.95
C SER A 514 -36.15 -10.99 30.23
N ALA A 515 -36.78 -12.17 30.22
CA ALA A 515 -36.76 -13.09 31.35
C ALA A 515 -35.40 -13.78 31.50
N GLU A 516 -34.79 -14.21 30.40
CA GLU A 516 -33.47 -14.85 30.39
C GLU A 516 -32.36 -13.87 30.78
N ALA A 517 -32.33 -12.69 30.15
CA ALA A 517 -31.36 -11.63 30.46
C ALA A 517 -31.43 -11.20 31.94
N SER A 518 -32.64 -11.07 32.49
CA SER A 518 -32.81 -10.74 33.91
C SER A 518 -32.39 -11.87 34.85
N ALA A 519 -32.42 -13.13 34.40
CA ALA A 519 -32.03 -14.29 35.21
C ALA A 519 -30.51 -14.53 35.18
N SER A 520 -29.84 -14.28 34.05
CA SER A 520 -28.38 -14.38 33.92
C SER A 520 -27.65 -13.12 34.39
N GLY A 521 -28.32 -11.96 34.43
CA GLY A 521 -27.69 -10.67 34.70
C GLY A 521 -26.90 -10.13 33.50
N GLU A 522 -27.11 -10.71 32.31
CA GLU A 522 -26.41 -10.34 31.08
C GLU A 522 -27.28 -9.45 30.17
N PRO A 523 -26.66 -8.68 29.26
CA PRO A 523 -27.40 -7.84 28.32
C PRO A 523 -28.28 -8.66 27.37
N ARG A 524 -29.38 -8.04 26.91
CA ARG A 524 -30.32 -8.72 26.00
C ARG A 524 -29.73 -8.98 24.62
N LEU A 525 -28.83 -8.11 24.18
CA LEU A 525 -28.08 -8.26 22.93
C LEU A 525 -26.63 -8.59 23.30
N ARG A 526 -26.08 -9.69 22.76
CA ARG A 526 -24.70 -10.09 22.99
C ARG A 526 -24.10 -10.74 21.74
N ALA A 527 -22.78 -10.81 21.67
CA ALA A 527 -22.11 -11.68 20.70
C ALA A 527 -22.44 -13.15 21.04
N ALA A 528 -22.70 -13.97 20.03
CA ALA A 528 -23.06 -15.39 20.19
C ALA A 528 -21.84 -16.30 20.44
N THR A 529 -20.64 -15.82 20.13
CA THR A 529 -19.35 -16.45 20.36
C THR A 529 -18.42 -15.48 21.08
N ASP A 530 -17.51 -16.03 21.90
CA ASP A 530 -16.39 -15.27 22.44
C ASP A 530 -15.50 -14.85 21.26
N LEU A 531 -15.59 -13.57 20.89
CA LEU A 531 -14.64 -12.97 19.96
C LEU A 531 -13.28 -12.93 20.67
N PRO A 532 -12.21 -13.50 20.11
CA PRO A 532 -10.88 -13.45 20.73
C PRO A 532 -10.48 -12.00 21.06
N ASP A 533 -9.78 -11.77 22.18
CA ASP A 533 -9.30 -10.44 22.58
C ASP A 533 -8.37 -9.81 21.52
N ASP A 534 -7.67 -10.66 20.75
CA ASP A 534 -6.80 -10.31 19.62
C ASP A 534 -7.52 -10.37 18.25
N PHE A 535 -8.86 -10.44 18.22
CA PHE A 535 -9.60 -10.39 16.95
C PHE A 535 -9.34 -9.05 16.27
N ALA A 536 -8.46 -9.11 15.29
CA ALA A 536 -8.00 -7.99 14.48
C ALA A 536 -9.16 -7.41 13.65
N LEU A 537 -10.05 -6.64 14.27
CA LEU A 537 -11.10 -5.84 13.60
C LEU A 537 -10.52 -4.79 12.64
N ASN A 538 -9.21 -4.63 12.63
CA ASN A 538 -8.38 -3.86 11.70
C ASN A 538 -8.02 -4.62 10.40
N GLN A 539 -8.19 -5.94 10.31
CA GLN A 539 -8.04 -6.73 9.08
C GLN A 539 -9.23 -7.70 8.91
N PRO A 540 -10.41 -7.19 8.52
CA PRO A 540 -11.66 -7.96 8.52
C PRO A 540 -11.65 -9.20 7.60
N LEU A 541 -10.77 -9.24 6.59
CA LEU A 541 -10.67 -10.34 5.63
C LEU A 541 -9.69 -11.45 6.04
N SER A 542 -8.89 -11.29 7.10
CA SER A 542 -7.92 -12.31 7.53
C SER A 542 -8.58 -13.63 7.96
N PRO A 543 -9.71 -13.64 8.69
CA PRO A 543 -10.43 -14.89 8.99
C PRO A 543 -11.02 -15.56 7.74
N PHE A 544 -11.44 -14.77 6.74
CA PHE A 544 -11.86 -15.33 5.44
C PHE A 544 -10.69 -15.99 4.73
N ALA A 545 -9.51 -15.36 4.70
CA ALA A 545 -8.32 -15.96 4.09
C ALA A 545 -8.00 -17.32 4.73
N LEU A 546 -8.04 -17.43 6.06
CA LEU A 546 -7.82 -18.70 6.76
C LEU A 546 -8.83 -19.78 6.32
N ALA A 547 -10.12 -19.45 6.28
CA ALA A 547 -11.16 -20.38 5.82
C ALA A 547 -10.99 -20.76 4.34
N ALA A 548 -10.55 -19.83 3.50
CA ALA A 548 -10.28 -20.09 2.08
C ALA A 548 -9.06 -21.00 1.87
N LEU A 549 -8.05 -20.95 2.75
CA LEU A 549 -6.90 -21.85 2.71
C LEU A 549 -7.31 -23.32 2.93
N GLU A 550 -8.34 -23.59 3.75
CA GLU A 550 -8.85 -24.94 3.99
C GLU A 550 -9.51 -25.57 2.75
N LEU A 551 -9.87 -24.76 1.74
CA LEU A 551 -10.45 -25.24 0.48
C LEU A 551 -9.39 -25.71 -0.53
N LEU A 552 -8.12 -25.44 -0.27
CA LEU A 552 -7.02 -25.82 -1.16
C LEU A 552 -6.64 -27.28 -0.96
N ASP A 553 -6.27 -27.96 -2.05
CA ASP A 553 -5.73 -29.31 -2.03
C ASP A 553 -4.22 -29.29 -1.70
N PRO A 554 -3.77 -29.79 -0.54
CA PRO A 554 -2.36 -29.79 -0.15
C PRO A 554 -1.45 -30.60 -1.08
N GLU A 555 -2.02 -31.59 -1.78
CA GLU A 555 -1.28 -32.44 -2.72
C GLU A 555 -1.17 -31.78 -4.12
N SER A 556 -1.81 -30.64 -4.32
CA SER A 556 -1.75 -29.91 -5.59
C SER A 556 -0.33 -29.42 -5.89
N PRO A 557 0.19 -29.61 -7.11
CA PRO A 557 1.49 -29.08 -7.50
C PRO A 557 1.51 -27.54 -7.59
N THR A 558 0.38 -26.86 -7.46
CA THR A 558 0.29 -25.39 -7.38
C THR A 558 -0.04 -24.89 -5.98
N PHE A 559 -0.12 -25.77 -4.98
CA PHE A 559 -0.58 -25.44 -3.63
C PHE A 559 0.09 -24.17 -3.05
N ALA A 560 1.43 -24.08 -3.11
CA ALA A 560 2.13 -22.89 -2.60
C ALA A 560 1.75 -21.59 -3.33
N LEU A 561 1.52 -21.63 -4.64
CA LEU A 561 1.07 -20.46 -5.43
C LEU A 561 -0.41 -20.14 -5.19
N ASP A 562 -1.22 -21.16 -4.91
CA ASP A 562 -2.62 -21.01 -4.58
C ASP A 562 -2.79 -20.38 -3.19
N VAL A 563 -1.97 -20.78 -2.21
CA VAL A 563 -1.85 -20.09 -0.91
C VAL A 563 -1.48 -18.61 -1.09
N VAL A 564 -0.47 -18.32 -1.93
CA VAL A 564 -0.12 -16.93 -2.27
C VAL A 564 -1.33 -16.20 -2.86
N SER A 565 -2.07 -16.83 -3.78
CA SER A 565 -3.24 -16.22 -4.43
C SER A 565 -4.38 -15.92 -3.46
N VAL A 566 -4.62 -16.79 -2.46
CA VAL A 566 -5.58 -16.54 -1.36
C VAL A 566 -5.17 -15.29 -0.59
N ILE A 567 -3.89 -15.20 -0.19
CA ILE A 567 -3.38 -14.04 0.54
C ILE A 567 -3.47 -12.77 -0.30
N GLU A 568 -3.05 -12.79 -1.56
CA GLU A 568 -3.15 -11.63 -2.45
C GLU A 568 -4.59 -11.12 -2.60
N SER A 569 -5.58 -12.01 -2.52
CA SER A 569 -7.00 -11.68 -2.67
C SER A 569 -7.57 -10.78 -1.56
N VAL A 570 -6.97 -10.81 -0.38
CA VAL A 570 -7.45 -10.05 0.81
C VAL A 570 -6.64 -8.79 1.09
N LEU A 571 -5.60 -8.51 0.30
CA LEU A 571 -4.76 -7.32 0.45
C LEU A 571 -5.33 -6.10 -0.29
N GLU A 572 -4.87 -4.91 0.09
CA GLU A 572 -5.15 -3.68 -0.68
C GLU A 572 -4.58 -3.76 -2.10
N ASP A 573 -5.29 -3.20 -3.09
CA ASP A 573 -4.84 -3.21 -4.48
C ASP A 573 -3.64 -2.27 -4.72
N PRO A 574 -2.54 -2.75 -5.33
CA PRO A 574 -1.52 -1.89 -5.93
C PRO A 574 -2.04 -1.38 -7.28
N ARG A 575 -3.11 -0.58 -7.26
CA ARG A 575 -3.88 -0.17 -8.45
C ARG A 575 -3.03 0.29 -9.65
N PRO A 576 -1.94 1.08 -9.48
CA PRO A 576 -1.10 1.45 -10.61
C PRO A 576 -0.51 0.25 -11.38
N LEU A 577 -0.15 -0.82 -10.67
CA LEU A 577 0.34 -2.06 -11.26
C LEU A 577 -0.80 -2.86 -11.89
N LEU A 578 -1.93 -3.04 -11.19
CA LEU A 578 -3.07 -3.80 -11.72
C LEU A 578 -3.64 -3.20 -13.00
N PHE A 579 -3.79 -1.87 -13.07
CA PHE A 579 -4.22 -1.19 -14.29
C PHE A 579 -3.20 -1.32 -15.44
N ALA A 580 -1.91 -1.40 -15.12
CA ALA A 580 -0.87 -1.63 -16.12
C ALA A 580 -0.89 -3.09 -16.63
N GLN A 581 -1.12 -4.06 -15.74
CA GLN A 581 -1.35 -5.47 -16.10
C GLN A 581 -2.57 -5.64 -16.99
N GLU A 582 -3.71 -5.04 -16.62
CA GLU A 582 -4.94 -5.06 -17.44
C GLU A 582 -4.69 -4.45 -18.82
N LYS A 583 -4.00 -3.31 -18.90
CA LYS A 583 -3.67 -2.69 -20.18
C LYS A 583 -2.80 -3.60 -21.04
N ALA A 584 -1.84 -4.30 -20.46
CA ALA A 584 -1.00 -5.26 -21.16
C ALA A 584 -1.81 -6.48 -21.64
N ALA A 585 -2.64 -7.06 -20.77
CA ALA A 585 -3.53 -8.18 -21.08
C ALA A 585 -4.52 -7.82 -22.20
N ARG A 586 -5.13 -6.64 -22.15
CA ARG A 586 -5.98 -6.11 -23.23
C ARG A 586 -5.21 -5.99 -24.54
N ALA A 587 -3.97 -5.50 -24.51
CA ALA A 587 -3.16 -5.36 -25.72
C ALA A 587 -2.80 -6.73 -26.34
N GLU A 588 -2.50 -7.72 -25.51
CA GLU A 588 -2.25 -9.11 -25.92
C GLU A 588 -3.51 -9.77 -26.49
N ALA A 589 -4.65 -9.64 -25.81
CA ALA A 589 -5.93 -10.13 -26.28
C ALA A 589 -6.32 -9.53 -27.64
N VAL A 590 -6.13 -8.21 -27.83
CA VAL A 590 -6.32 -7.56 -29.14
C VAL A 590 -5.44 -8.19 -30.22
N ALA A 591 -4.18 -8.48 -29.91
CA ALA A 591 -3.24 -9.08 -30.86
C ALA A 591 -3.65 -10.52 -31.22
N ALA A 592 -4.03 -11.33 -30.23
CA ALA A 592 -4.49 -12.70 -30.42
C ALA A 592 -5.79 -12.76 -31.25
N MET A 593 -6.79 -11.93 -30.92
CA MET A 593 -8.05 -11.88 -31.66
C MET A 593 -7.86 -11.37 -33.10
N LYS A 594 -6.90 -10.46 -33.34
CA LYS A 594 -6.50 -10.06 -34.69
C LYS A 594 -5.89 -11.21 -35.48
N ALA A 595 -5.05 -12.03 -34.85
CA ALA A 595 -4.45 -13.21 -35.47
C ALA A 595 -5.50 -14.27 -35.81
N GLN A 596 -6.57 -14.36 -35.03
CA GLN A 596 -7.70 -15.27 -35.24
C GLN A 596 -8.73 -14.75 -36.27
N GLY A 597 -8.56 -13.53 -36.80
CA GLY A 597 -9.48 -12.96 -37.80
C GLY A 597 -10.82 -12.49 -37.25
N MET A 598 -10.93 -12.24 -35.94
CA MET A 598 -12.17 -11.82 -35.29
C MET A 598 -12.60 -10.40 -35.71
N GLU A 599 -13.90 -10.20 -35.93
CA GLU A 599 -14.47 -8.92 -36.37
C GLU A 599 -14.31 -7.82 -35.31
N TYR A 600 -14.39 -6.55 -35.72
CA TYR A 600 -14.15 -5.42 -34.80
C TYR A 600 -15.12 -5.36 -33.63
N ASP A 601 -16.42 -5.53 -33.88
CA ASP A 601 -17.45 -5.41 -32.83
C ASP A 601 -17.37 -6.57 -31.82
N GLU A 602 -17.09 -7.79 -32.28
CA GLU A 602 -16.86 -8.96 -31.42
C GLU A 602 -15.62 -8.79 -30.54
N ARG A 603 -14.55 -8.20 -31.09
CA ARG A 603 -13.34 -7.86 -30.30
C ARG A 603 -13.63 -6.81 -29.24
N MET A 604 -14.40 -5.77 -29.56
CA MET A 604 -14.71 -4.73 -28.57
C MET A 604 -15.54 -5.28 -27.42
N ALA A 605 -16.48 -6.20 -27.68
CA ALA A 605 -17.25 -6.88 -26.65
C ALA A 605 -16.37 -7.81 -25.78
N ALA A 606 -15.52 -8.64 -26.41
CA ALA A 606 -14.62 -9.53 -25.69
C ALA A 606 -13.58 -8.77 -24.84
N LEU A 607 -13.20 -7.56 -25.24
CA LEU A 607 -12.28 -6.72 -24.48
C LEU A 607 -12.89 -6.12 -23.20
N GLU A 608 -14.21 -6.04 -23.08
CA GLU A 608 -14.85 -5.58 -21.83
C GLU A 608 -14.62 -6.58 -20.69
N GLU A 609 -14.45 -7.87 -21.01
CA GLU A 609 -14.23 -8.94 -20.03
C GLU A 609 -12.75 -9.12 -19.64
N VAL A 610 -11.81 -8.51 -20.37
CA VAL A 610 -10.38 -8.64 -20.09
C VAL A 610 -9.96 -7.77 -18.91
N THR A 611 -9.53 -8.44 -17.83
CA THR A 611 -8.99 -7.82 -16.61
C THR A 611 -7.49 -8.07 -16.46
N TRP A 612 -6.90 -7.67 -15.33
CA TRP A 612 -5.63 -8.24 -14.86
C TRP A 612 -5.81 -9.73 -14.49
N PRO A 613 -4.72 -10.51 -14.31
CA PRO A 613 -4.80 -11.90 -13.90
C PRO A 613 -5.43 -12.06 -12.51
N ARG A 614 -6.41 -12.96 -12.37
CA ARG A 614 -7.18 -13.22 -11.15
C ARG A 614 -7.19 -14.72 -10.80
N PRO A 615 -6.08 -15.28 -10.29
CA PRO A 615 -6.02 -16.69 -9.91
C PRO A 615 -7.08 -17.01 -8.86
N LEU A 616 -7.68 -18.20 -8.96
CA LEU A 616 -8.74 -18.67 -8.05
C LEU A 616 -9.99 -17.77 -7.95
N ALA A 617 -10.23 -16.87 -8.92
CA ALA A 617 -11.32 -15.89 -8.82
C ALA A 617 -12.69 -16.54 -8.56
N ASP A 618 -13.01 -17.62 -9.28
CA ASP A 618 -14.29 -18.32 -9.12
C ASP A 618 -14.38 -19.02 -7.77
N LEU A 619 -13.35 -19.80 -7.39
CA LEU A 619 -13.27 -20.49 -6.10
C LEU A 619 -13.41 -19.50 -4.93
N LEU A 620 -12.66 -18.39 -4.97
CA LEU A 620 -12.66 -17.39 -3.92
C LEU A 620 -13.95 -16.57 -3.92
N GLY A 621 -14.52 -16.26 -5.08
CA GLY A 621 -15.81 -15.57 -5.19
C GLY A 621 -16.96 -16.39 -4.61
N ASP A 622 -17.00 -17.68 -4.93
CA ASP A 622 -17.98 -18.61 -4.39
C ASP A 622 -17.79 -18.80 -2.88
N ALA A 623 -16.55 -19.03 -2.44
CA ALA A 623 -16.20 -19.15 -1.02
C ALA A 623 -16.55 -17.88 -0.24
N PHE A 624 -16.28 -16.70 -0.80
CA PHE A 624 -16.58 -15.42 -0.17
C PHE A 624 -18.09 -15.20 -0.06
N THR A 625 -18.86 -15.56 -1.09
CA THR A 625 -20.33 -15.51 -1.04
C THR A 625 -20.88 -16.39 0.07
N VAL A 626 -20.38 -17.62 0.21
CA VAL A 626 -20.74 -18.53 1.31
C VAL A 626 -20.31 -17.96 2.66
N TYR A 627 -19.10 -17.41 2.72
CA TYR A 627 -18.55 -16.82 3.94
C TYR A 627 -19.36 -15.59 4.38
N LEU A 628 -19.84 -14.74 3.47
CA LEU A 628 -20.72 -13.61 3.75
C LEU A 628 -22.04 -14.03 4.41
N HIS A 629 -22.59 -15.20 4.03
CA HIS A 629 -23.79 -15.73 4.67
C HIS A 629 -23.57 -16.07 6.14
N ALA A 630 -22.40 -16.60 6.49
CA ALA A 630 -22.01 -16.93 7.86
C ALA A 630 -21.38 -15.75 8.62
N ASN A 631 -20.83 -14.76 7.90
CA ASN A 631 -20.07 -13.65 8.46
C ASN A 631 -20.49 -12.29 7.87
N PRO A 632 -21.72 -11.81 8.10
CA PRO A 632 -22.21 -10.62 7.43
C PRO A 632 -21.53 -9.33 7.87
N TRP A 633 -20.75 -9.37 8.95
CA TRP A 633 -19.99 -8.21 9.41
C TRP A 633 -18.88 -7.76 8.47
N ILE A 634 -18.55 -8.57 7.47
CA ILE A 634 -17.62 -8.23 6.41
C ILE A 634 -18.35 -7.87 5.10
N GLU A 635 -19.67 -7.65 5.11
CA GLU A 635 -20.47 -7.27 3.92
C GLU A 635 -19.98 -5.99 3.24
N ASP A 636 -19.39 -5.08 4.01
CA ASP A 636 -18.80 -3.83 3.49
C ASP A 636 -17.39 -4.03 2.90
N GLN A 637 -16.88 -5.26 2.87
CA GLN A 637 -15.58 -5.62 2.32
C GLN A 637 -15.74 -6.36 0.99
N GLU A 638 -14.77 -6.19 0.11
CA GLU A 638 -14.68 -6.92 -1.15
C GLU A 638 -13.33 -7.62 -1.21
N ILE A 639 -13.32 -8.88 -1.65
CA ILE A 639 -12.08 -9.53 -2.06
C ILE A 639 -11.67 -9.03 -3.44
N SER A 640 -10.37 -9.00 -3.68
CA SER A 640 -9.80 -8.61 -4.98
C SER A 640 -8.83 -9.69 -5.41
N PRO A 641 -9.27 -10.81 -6.01
CA PRO A 641 -8.35 -11.78 -6.58
C PRO A 641 -7.40 -11.10 -7.57
N LYS A 642 -6.09 -11.30 -7.39
CA LYS A 642 -5.03 -10.66 -8.18
C LYS A 642 -3.75 -11.50 -8.17
N SER A 643 -2.85 -11.25 -9.12
CA SER A 643 -1.54 -11.89 -9.18
C SER A 643 -0.45 -10.83 -9.26
N VAL A 644 0.37 -10.72 -8.22
CA VAL A 644 1.57 -9.87 -8.21
C VAL A 644 2.75 -10.70 -7.75
N VAL A 645 2.72 -11.22 -6.51
CA VAL A 645 3.75 -12.13 -6.00
C VAL A 645 3.77 -13.42 -6.82
N ARG A 646 2.59 -13.98 -7.13
CA ARG A 646 2.48 -15.17 -7.97
C ARG A 646 3.07 -14.94 -9.36
N GLU A 647 2.74 -13.83 -10.03
CA GLU A 647 3.32 -13.49 -11.34
C GLU A 647 4.85 -13.37 -11.25
N MET A 648 5.39 -12.74 -10.20
CA MET A 648 6.83 -12.61 -10.01
C MET A 648 7.51 -13.97 -9.90
N ILE A 649 6.90 -14.93 -9.22
CA ILE A 649 7.41 -16.30 -9.11
C ILE A 649 7.30 -17.02 -10.46
N GLU A 650 6.11 -17.01 -11.07
CA GLU A 650 5.81 -17.70 -12.34
C GLU A 650 6.61 -17.16 -13.53
N ASN A 651 7.12 -15.93 -13.45
CA ASN A 651 7.93 -15.30 -14.51
C ASN A 651 9.38 -15.04 -14.08
N ALA A 652 9.81 -15.52 -12.91
CA ALA A 652 11.13 -15.25 -12.33
C ALA A 652 11.52 -13.76 -12.39
N LEU A 653 10.60 -12.88 -12.00
CA LEU A 653 10.82 -11.44 -12.00
C LEU A 653 11.44 -10.98 -10.68
N THR A 654 12.43 -10.10 -10.78
CA THR A 654 12.85 -9.27 -9.64
C THR A 654 11.87 -8.11 -9.43
N PHE A 655 12.04 -7.35 -8.33
CA PHE A 655 11.30 -6.11 -8.11
C PHE A 655 11.49 -5.12 -9.27
N THR A 656 12.74 -4.86 -9.67
CA THR A 656 13.04 -4.05 -10.85
C THR A 656 12.43 -4.66 -12.12
N GLY A 657 12.37 -5.98 -12.21
CA GLY A 657 11.76 -6.72 -13.33
C GLY A 657 10.28 -6.42 -13.49
N ILE A 658 9.47 -6.59 -12.44
CA ILE A 658 8.02 -6.32 -12.51
C ILE A 658 7.72 -4.83 -12.71
N VAL A 659 8.46 -3.94 -12.03
CA VAL A 659 8.31 -2.48 -12.18
C VAL A 659 8.65 -2.03 -13.61
N GLY A 660 9.72 -2.59 -14.19
CA GLY A 660 10.15 -2.31 -15.56
C GLY A 660 9.21 -2.89 -16.62
N ARG A 661 8.70 -4.12 -16.42
CA ARG A 661 7.77 -4.80 -17.33
C ARG A 661 6.50 -3.98 -17.58
N TYR A 662 6.00 -3.29 -16.55
CA TYR A 662 4.75 -2.54 -16.60
C TYR A 662 4.92 -1.01 -16.64
N ASP A 663 6.15 -0.49 -16.73
CA ASP A 663 6.45 0.97 -16.70
C ASP A 663 5.83 1.71 -15.50
N VAL A 664 5.85 1.07 -14.32
CA VAL A 664 5.27 1.63 -13.08
C VAL A 664 6.31 2.23 -12.15
N GLY A 665 7.47 2.65 -12.66
CA GLY A 665 8.58 3.20 -11.86
C GLY A 665 8.21 4.44 -11.02
N ARG A 666 7.19 5.21 -11.41
CA ARG A 666 6.67 6.35 -10.62
C ARG A 666 5.85 5.91 -9.39
N SER A 667 5.48 4.65 -9.30
CA SER A 667 4.67 4.07 -8.24
C SER A 667 5.35 2.86 -7.60
N GLU A 668 6.68 2.74 -7.74
CA GLU A 668 7.49 1.64 -7.21
C GLU A 668 7.35 1.50 -5.68
N GLY A 669 7.17 2.59 -4.93
CA GLY A 669 6.91 2.56 -3.49
C GLY A 669 5.57 1.92 -3.13
N ILE A 670 4.55 2.05 -3.98
CA ILE A 670 3.26 1.38 -3.79
C ILE A 670 3.41 -0.13 -4.00
N VAL A 671 4.19 -0.54 -5.02
CA VAL A 671 4.49 -1.95 -5.28
C VAL A 671 5.29 -2.55 -4.12
N LEU A 672 6.32 -1.88 -3.63
CA LEU A 672 7.12 -2.38 -2.51
C LEU A 672 6.31 -2.49 -1.22
N ARG A 673 5.43 -1.51 -0.95
CA ARG A 673 4.49 -1.58 0.18
C ARG A 673 3.61 -2.82 0.07
N TYR A 674 3.02 -3.06 -1.10
CA TYR A 674 2.21 -4.24 -1.34
C TYR A 674 2.99 -5.55 -1.13
N LEU A 675 4.23 -5.66 -1.61
CA LEU A 675 5.07 -6.84 -1.38
C LEU A 675 5.39 -7.03 0.11
N THR A 676 5.56 -5.94 0.85
CA THR A 676 5.77 -5.97 2.31
C THR A 676 4.50 -6.45 3.03
N ASP A 677 3.33 -5.97 2.60
CA ASP A 677 2.04 -6.40 3.15
C ASP A 677 1.78 -7.89 2.84
N ALA A 678 2.12 -8.35 1.63
CA ALA A 678 2.04 -9.76 1.25
C ALA A 678 2.98 -10.65 2.07
N TYR A 679 4.23 -10.23 2.28
CA TYR A 679 5.18 -10.93 3.16
C TYR A 679 4.63 -11.07 4.59
N ARG A 680 4.08 -9.99 5.16
CA ARG A 680 3.49 -10.01 6.50
C ARG A 680 2.29 -10.93 6.57
N ALA A 681 1.36 -10.81 5.63
CA ALA A 681 0.14 -11.61 5.59
C ALA A 681 0.46 -13.11 5.43
N LEU A 682 1.42 -13.48 4.56
CA LEU A 682 1.89 -14.85 4.41
C LEU A 682 2.44 -15.43 5.73
N ARG A 683 3.14 -14.61 6.53
CA ARG A 683 3.74 -15.03 7.81
C ARG A 683 2.74 -15.05 8.96
N GLN A 684 1.72 -14.18 8.93
CA GLN A 684 0.77 -14.00 10.04
C GLN A 684 -0.51 -14.81 9.90
N ILE A 685 -1.00 -15.00 8.67
CA ILE A 685 -2.31 -15.61 8.41
C ILE A 685 -2.18 -17.12 8.15
N VAL A 686 -1.13 -17.54 7.46
CA VAL A 686 -1.00 -18.94 7.03
C VAL A 686 -0.52 -19.80 8.20
N PRO A 687 -1.26 -20.86 8.58
CA PRO A 687 -0.87 -21.78 9.65
C PRO A 687 0.41 -22.56 9.35
N ASP A 688 1.16 -22.93 10.39
CA ASP A 688 2.38 -23.74 10.29
C ASP A 688 2.15 -25.10 9.60
N GLU A 689 0.93 -25.65 9.70
CA GLU A 689 0.52 -26.91 9.06
C GLU A 689 0.49 -26.83 7.53
N LEU A 690 0.24 -25.63 6.99
CA LEU A 690 0.22 -25.38 5.53
C LEU A 690 1.59 -24.88 5.02
N MET A 691 2.61 -24.76 5.90
CA MET A 691 3.94 -24.26 5.56
C MET A 691 4.84 -25.33 4.93
N THR A 692 4.61 -25.61 3.65
CA THR A 692 5.49 -26.43 2.81
C THR A 692 6.87 -25.79 2.64
N ASP A 693 7.88 -26.58 2.27
CA ASP A 693 9.23 -26.08 2.00
C ASP A 693 9.27 -25.02 0.88
N GLU A 694 8.44 -25.20 -0.14
CA GLU A 694 8.28 -24.22 -1.22
C GLU A 694 7.72 -22.89 -0.70
N LEU A 695 6.70 -22.93 0.17
CA LEU A 695 6.13 -21.72 0.76
C LEU A 695 7.12 -21.02 1.71
N ARG A 696 7.85 -21.76 2.52
CA ARG A 696 8.94 -21.22 3.36
C ARG A 696 10.02 -20.54 2.51
N SER A 697 10.38 -21.14 1.37
CA SER A 697 11.30 -20.57 0.40
C SER A 697 10.76 -19.27 -0.21
N ILE A 698 9.47 -19.22 -0.55
CA ILE A 698 8.80 -18.00 -1.07
C ILE A 698 8.86 -16.88 -0.02
N ILE A 699 8.54 -17.16 1.24
CA ILE A 699 8.56 -16.17 2.33
C ILE A 699 9.98 -15.66 2.58
N ALA A 700 10.97 -16.55 2.60
CA ALA A 700 12.38 -16.20 2.77
C ALA A 700 12.89 -15.34 1.60
N TRP A 701 12.57 -15.73 0.36
CA TRP A 701 12.90 -14.97 -0.84
C TRP A 701 12.27 -13.58 -0.83
N LEU A 702 10.98 -13.48 -0.49
CA LEU A 702 10.27 -12.20 -0.47
C LEU A 702 10.88 -11.24 0.57
N SER A 703 11.26 -11.76 1.74
CA SER A 703 12.00 -10.99 2.76
C SER A 703 13.33 -10.48 2.24
N ALA A 704 14.15 -11.36 1.64
CA ALA A 704 15.44 -10.99 1.07
C ALA A 704 15.30 -9.96 -0.08
N LEU A 705 14.30 -10.13 -0.94
CA LEU A 705 13.98 -9.20 -2.02
C LEU A 705 13.64 -7.82 -1.48
N ILE A 706 12.80 -7.72 -0.46
CA ILE A 706 12.41 -6.44 0.15
C ILE A 706 13.65 -5.76 0.76
N ARG A 707 14.52 -6.48 1.49
CA ARG A 707 15.77 -5.94 2.06
C ARG A 707 16.75 -5.45 0.99
N ALA A 708 16.83 -6.16 -0.14
CA ALA A 708 17.67 -5.78 -1.27
C ALA A 708 17.16 -4.50 -1.97
N VAL A 709 15.86 -4.23 -1.94
CA VAL A 709 15.27 -3.01 -2.53
C VAL A 709 15.31 -1.84 -1.57
N ASP A 710 14.81 -2.01 -0.35
CA ASP A 710 14.77 -0.99 0.71
C ASP A 710 14.68 -1.68 2.09
N SER A 711 15.83 -1.81 2.76
CA SER A 711 15.92 -2.35 4.12
C SER A 711 15.15 -1.51 5.14
N SER A 712 14.98 -0.21 4.88
CA SER A 712 14.43 0.71 5.87
C SER A 712 12.99 0.39 6.28
N LEU A 713 12.18 -0.19 5.40
CA LEU A 713 10.81 -0.63 5.74
C LEU A 713 10.77 -1.83 6.67
N LEU A 714 11.69 -2.80 6.47
CA LEU A 714 11.78 -3.98 7.31
C LEU A 714 12.52 -3.67 8.61
N ASP A 715 13.57 -2.87 8.56
CA ASP A 715 14.33 -2.45 9.73
C ASP A 715 13.50 -1.52 10.62
N GLU A 716 12.68 -0.63 10.06
CA GLU A 716 11.66 0.09 10.81
C GLU A 716 10.74 -0.88 11.52
N TRP A 717 10.27 -1.93 10.85
CA TRP A 717 9.38 -2.90 11.45
C TRP A 717 10.06 -3.79 12.50
N GLU A 718 11.32 -4.16 12.32
CA GLU A 718 12.11 -4.92 13.30
C GLU A 718 12.47 -4.06 14.51
N ALA A 719 12.91 -2.83 14.30
CA ALA A 719 13.14 -1.86 15.36
C ALA A 719 11.86 -1.57 16.14
N MET A 720 10.74 -1.42 15.41
CA MET A 720 9.42 -1.33 16.00
C MET A 720 9.13 -2.58 16.82
N SER A 721 8.99 -3.77 16.22
CA SER A 721 8.61 -5.02 16.92
C SER A 721 9.51 -5.43 18.09
N THR A 722 10.77 -5.00 18.12
CA THR A 722 11.72 -5.28 19.21
C THR A 722 11.83 -4.15 20.25
N GLY A 723 11.12 -3.03 20.05
CA GLY A 723 11.16 -1.87 20.94
C GLY A 723 12.51 -1.14 20.98
N GLN A 724 13.39 -1.38 19.98
CA GLN A 724 14.69 -0.74 19.89
C GLN A 724 14.59 0.56 19.09
N ALA A 725 15.32 1.60 19.53
CA ALA A 725 15.48 2.79 18.71
C ALA A 725 16.08 2.38 17.36
N LEU A 726 15.54 2.93 16.26
CA LEU A 726 16.14 2.81 14.94
C LEU A 726 17.65 3.08 15.09
N PRO A 727 18.53 2.14 14.68
CA PRO A 727 19.94 2.44 14.61
C PRO A 727 20.09 3.76 13.85
N ALA A 728 20.94 4.67 14.31
CA ALA A 728 21.38 5.78 13.48
C ALA A 728 22.09 5.14 12.28
N SER A 729 21.34 4.83 11.23
CA SER A 729 21.89 4.16 10.07
C SER A 729 22.73 5.21 9.35
N ASP A 730 24.02 5.18 9.63
CA ASP A 730 25.04 5.86 8.82
C ASP A 730 25.19 5.19 7.42
N GLY A 731 24.14 4.54 6.91
CA GLY A 731 24.09 3.95 5.57
C GLY A 731 22.66 3.64 5.12
N ASP A 732 22.21 4.32 4.05
CA ASP A 732 21.05 3.95 3.21
C ASP A 732 21.32 2.66 2.39
N GLY A 733 22.04 1.69 2.97
CA GLY A 733 22.57 0.54 2.26
C GLY A 733 21.50 -0.51 1.98
N THR A 734 21.35 -0.90 0.72
CA THR A 734 20.70 -2.17 0.35
C THR A 734 21.58 -3.33 0.79
N GLU A 735 21.02 -4.31 1.47
CA GLU A 735 21.71 -5.57 1.73
C GLU A 735 21.50 -6.54 0.57
N GLY A 736 22.57 -6.87 -0.15
CA GLY A 736 22.54 -7.84 -1.24
C GLY A 736 22.04 -7.30 -2.58
N ALA A 737 21.82 -8.22 -3.53
CA ALA A 737 21.33 -7.93 -4.88
C ALA A 737 19.87 -8.41 -5.03
N GLU A 738 19.10 -7.74 -5.90
CA GLU A 738 17.77 -8.22 -6.27
C GLU A 738 17.90 -9.55 -7.04
N LEU A 739 17.45 -10.64 -6.43
CA LEU A 739 17.43 -11.97 -7.03
C LEU A 739 15.99 -12.39 -7.32
N ALA A 740 15.77 -13.01 -8.49
CA ALA A 740 14.50 -13.63 -8.82
C ALA A 740 14.28 -14.88 -7.95
N PHE A 741 13.03 -15.32 -7.81
CA PHE A 741 12.73 -16.53 -7.05
C PHE A 741 13.48 -17.73 -7.66
N GLY A 742 14.21 -18.46 -6.82
CA GLY A 742 15.02 -19.61 -7.20
C GLY A 742 16.32 -19.28 -7.95
N ALA A 743 16.72 -18.01 -8.06
CA ALA A 743 18.02 -17.61 -8.60
C ALA A 743 19.19 -18.06 -7.69
N ARG A 744 20.32 -18.42 -8.29
CA ARG A 744 21.59 -18.66 -7.59
C ARG A 744 22.22 -17.33 -7.13
N GLU A 745 23.24 -17.42 -6.26
CA GLU A 745 23.98 -16.25 -5.76
C GLU A 745 24.59 -15.38 -6.87
N ASP A 746 24.89 -15.96 -8.03
CA ASP A 746 25.41 -15.26 -9.20
C ASP A 746 24.33 -14.56 -10.06
N GLY A 747 23.06 -14.66 -9.66
CA GLY A 747 21.91 -14.08 -10.36
C GLY A 747 21.39 -14.90 -11.54
N THR A 748 21.98 -16.06 -11.83
CA THR A 748 21.44 -17.00 -12.82
C THR A 748 20.18 -17.66 -12.27
N VAL A 749 19.14 -17.76 -13.09
CA VAL A 749 17.92 -18.50 -12.75
C VAL A 749 18.01 -19.85 -13.46
N PRO A 750 18.26 -20.95 -12.73
CA PRO A 750 18.16 -22.30 -13.28
C PRO A 750 16.79 -22.50 -13.95
N PHE A 751 16.73 -23.22 -15.07
CA PHE A 751 15.47 -23.47 -15.77
C PHE A 751 14.45 -24.20 -14.86
N SER A 752 14.94 -25.06 -13.96
CA SER A 752 14.18 -25.78 -12.95
C SER A 752 13.76 -24.95 -11.73
N ALA A 753 14.33 -23.75 -11.54
CA ALA A 753 14.08 -22.90 -10.38
C ALA A 753 12.62 -22.46 -10.26
N ASN A 754 11.97 -22.26 -11.40
CA ASN A 754 10.54 -22.07 -11.49
C ASN A 754 9.87 -23.43 -11.74
N ARG A 755 9.54 -24.15 -10.66
CA ARG A 755 8.93 -25.48 -10.75
C ARG A 755 7.66 -25.48 -11.60
N HIS A 756 6.85 -24.43 -11.54
CA HIS A 756 5.64 -24.35 -12.36
C HIS A 756 5.94 -24.32 -13.86
N ALA A 757 6.84 -23.42 -14.29
CA ALA A 757 7.26 -23.33 -15.69
C ALA A 757 7.97 -24.62 -16.15
N PHE A 758 8.80 -25.20 -15.28
CA PHE A 758 9.51 -26.44 -15.57
C PHE A 758 8.56 -27.64 -15.73
N ARG A 759 7.62 -27.84 -14.81
CA ARG A 759 6.55 -28.85 -14.92
C ARG A 759 5.75 -28.67 -16.22
N THR A 760 5.41 -27.43 -16.57
CA THR A 760 4.66 -27.12 -17.80
C THR A 760 5.48 -27.47 -19.04
N ALA A 761 6.78 -27.16 -19.06
CA ALA A 761 7.67 -27.50 -20.15
C ALA A 761 7.83 -29.02 -20.30
N ILE A 762 7.94 -29.78 -19.20
CA ILE A 762 8.00 -31.25 -19.23
C ILE A 762 6.73 -31.83 -19.84
N ARG A 763 5.56 -31.37 -19.39
CA ARG A 763 4.25 -31.78 -19.94
C ARG A 763 4.15 -31.47 -21.43
N GLY A 764 4.56 -30.28 -21.85
CA GLY A 764 4.62 -29.89 -23.26
C GLY A 764 5.53 -30.82 -24.07
N ALA A 765 6.72 -31.13 -23.57
CA ALA A 765 7.68 -32.00 -24.24
C ALA A 765 7.19 -33.46 -24.38
N LEU A 766 6.42 -33.97 -23.41
CA LEU A 766 5.76 -35.27 -23.51
C LEU A 766 4.58 -35.21 -24.48
N PHE A 767 3.78 -34.15 -24.45
CA PHE A 767 2.62 -34.03 -25.33
C PHE A 767 3.02 -33.82 -26.81
N GLU A 768 4.13 -33.14 -27.08
CA GLU A 768 4.71 -33.07 -28.43
C GLU A 768 5.02 -34.46 -29.00
N ARG A 769 5.44 -35.41 -28.15
CA ARG A 769 5.61 -36.81 -28.55
C ARG A 769 4.28 -37.49 -28.83
N VAL A 770 3.27 -37.29 -27.98
CA VAL A 770 1.90 -37.80 -28.23
C VAL A 770 1.36 -37.29 -29.58
N GLU A 771 1.56 -36.01 -29.89
CA GLU A 771 1.17 -35.45 -31.19
C GLU A 771 1.93 -36.06 -32.36
N ALA A 772 3.23 -36.31 -32.21
CA ALA A 772 4.03 -36.96 -33.25
C ALA A 772 3.65 -38.44 -33.43
N MET A 773 3.36 -39.16 -32.34
CA MET A 773 2.81 -40.53 -32.36
C MET A 773 1.47 -40.57 -33.09
N SER A 774 0.53 -39.64 -32.81
CA SER A 774 -0.78 -39.59 -33.46
C SER A 774 -0.71 -39.43 -34.99
N ARG A 775 0.42 -38.92 -35.50
CA ARG A 775 0.71 -38.71 -36.93
C ARG A 775 1.62 -39.78 -37.53
N ASP A 776 1.95 -40.81 -36.74
CA ASP A 776 2.87 -41.89 -37.11
C ASP A 776 4.24 -41.35 -37.60
N ASN A 777 4.70 -40.25 -37.00
CA ASN A 777 5.88 -39.52 -37.46
C ASN A 777 7.13 -39.92 -36.67
N VAL A 778 7.65 -41.11 -36.97
CA VAL A 778 8.84 -41.71 -36.35
C VAL A 778 10.07 -40.80 -36.44
N GLU A 779 10.29 -40.14 -37.59
CA GLU A 779 11.42 -39.21 -37.78
C GLU A 779 11.32 -37.99 -36.83
N ALA A 780 10.11 -37.45 -36.60
CA ALA A 780 9.91 -36.38 -35.64
C ALA A 780 10.15 -36.85 -34.20
N LEU A 781 9.73 -38.06 -33.85
CA LEU A 781 9.93 -38.65 -32.52
C LEU A 781 11.42 -38.84 -32.20
N ALA A 782 12.18 -39.43 -33.12
CA ALA A 782 13.63 -39.60 -32.97
C ALA A 782 14.35 -38.23 -32.85
N ARG A 783 13.92 -37.21 -33.61
CA ARG A 783 14.44 -35.84 -33.46
C ARG A 783 14.11 -35.23 -32.10
N LEU A 784 12.92 -35.46 -31.56
CA LEU A 784 12.53 -34.95 -30.25
C LEU A 784 13.39 -35.57 -29.14
N ASP A 785 13.67 -36.88 -29.20
CA ASP A 785 14.53 -37.57 -28.24
C ASP A 785 16.00 -37.17 -28.37
N GLU A 786 16.55 -37.05 -29.59
CA GLU A 786 17.91 -36.52 -29.76
C GLU A 786 18.01 -35.07 -29.30
N ALA A 787 17.00 -34.25 -29.58
CA ALA A 787 16.96 -32.89 -29.09
C ALA A 787 16.96 -32.90 -27.55
N SER A 788 16.11 -33.67 -26.88
CA SER A 788 16.02 -33.65 -25.41
C SER A 788 17.03 -34.54 -24.68
N ARG A 789 18.06 -35.07 -25.34
CA ARG A 789 19.00 -36.04 -24.76
C ARG A 789 19.56 -35.67 -23.37
N THR A 790 19.74 -36.68 -22.54
CA THR A 790 20.44 -36.63 -21.24
C THR A 790 21.77 -37.39 -21.33
N PRO A 791 22.79 -37.04 -20.52
CA PRO A 791 24.03 -37.82 -20.41
C PRO A 791 23.85 -39.24 -19.84
N VAL A 792 22.70 -39.56 -19.23
CA VAL A 792 22.48 -40.83 -18.53
C VAL A 792 22.29 -42.01 -19.48
N VAL A 793 21.48 -41.85 -20.52
CA VAL A 793 21.17 -42.90 -21.52
C VAL A 793 21.03 -42.33 -22.92
N SER A 794 21.30 -43.16 -23.93
CA SER A 794 21.14 -42.77 -25.33
C SER A 794 19.67 -42.47 -25.69
N PRO A 795 19.38 -41.46 -26.51
CA PRO A 795 18.03 -41.19 -26.98
C PRO A 795 17.48 -42.36 -27.82
N TRP A 796 16.15 -42.48 -27.91
CA TRP A 796 15.52 -43.44 -28.83
C TRP A 796 15.70 -42.98 -30.28
N GLY A 797 16.03 -43.92 -31.16
CA GLY A 797 16.09 -43.73 -32.60
C GLY A 797 14.78 -44.08 -33.30
N GLU A 798 14.81 -44.08 -34.63
CA GLU A 798 13.63 -44.40 -35.46
C GLU A 798 13.17 -45.85 -35.24
N ASP A 799 14.11 -46.81 -35.14
CA ASP A 799 13.79 -48.23 -34.99
C ASP A 799 13.02 -48.53 -33.69
N GLU A 800 13.37 -47.88 -32.57
CA GLU A 800 12.64 -48.07 -31.29
C GLU A 800 11.22 -47.49 -31.34
N TRP A 801 11.06 -46.31 -31.93
CA TRP A 801 9.76 -45.66 -32.07
C TRP A 801 8.85 -46.41 -33.06
N ASP A 802 9.38 -46.90 -34.18
CA ASP A 802 8.65 -47.69 -35.18
C ASP A 802 8.11 -48.99 -34.56
N ALA A 803 8.95 -49.72 -33.80
CA ALA A 803 8.56 -50.96 -33.14
C ALA A 803 7.46 -50.78 -32.08
N VAL A 804 7.45 -49.66 -31.38
CA VAL A 804 6.40 -49.33 -30.39
C VAL A 804 5.11 -48.92 -31.07
N LEU A 805 5.17 -48.08 -32.10
CA LEU A 805 3.99 -47.64 -32.83
C LEU A 805 3.30 -48.81 -33.55
N GLU A 806 4.06 -49.74 -34.14
CA GLU A 806 3.50 -50.96 -34.74
C GLU A 806 2.68 -51.77 -33.71
N ARG A 807 3.17 -51.86 -32.47
CA ARG A 807 2.44 -52.53 -31.37
C ARG A 807 1.18 -51.77 -30.95
N TYR A 808 1.27 -50.45 -30.81
CA TYR A 808 0.12 -49.62 -30.45
C TYR A 808 -0.99 -49.72 -31.51
N TRP A 809 -0.63 -49.55 -32.79
CA TRP A 809 -1.57 -49.60 -33.91
C TRP A 809 -2.12 -51.00 -34.20
N ALA A 810 -1.51 -52.05 -33.66
CA ALA A 810 -2.09 -53.40 -33.70
C ALA A 810 -3.31 -53.54 -32.78
N GLU A 811 -3.43 -52.69 -31.75
CA GLU A 811 -4.45 -52.75 -30.71
C GLU A 811 -5.45 -51.58 -30.81
N HIS A 812 -5.02 -50.37 -31.19
CA HIS A 812 -5.86 -49.16 -31.20
C HIS A 812 -5.89 -48.43 -32.55
N GLU A 813 -6.98 -47.68 -32.83
CA GLU A 813 -7.20 -47.00 -34.12
C GLU A 813 -6.73 -45.53 -34.18
N TRP A 814 -6.71 -44.80 -33.06
CA TRP A 814 -6.27 -43.39 -33.00
C TRP A 814 -5.73 -43.00 -31.62
N ILE A 815 -4.92 -41.94 -31.57
CA ILE A 815 -4.40 -41.33 -30.33
C ILE A 815 -5.03 -39.95 -30.15
N GLY A 816 -5.59 -39.69 -28.97
CA GLY A 816 -6.20 -38.42 -28.61
C GLY A 816 -5.20 -37.30 -28.42
N ILE A 817 -5.49 -36.17 -29.05
CA ILE A 817 -4.68 -34.94 -28.97
C ILE A 817 -5.51 -33.70 -28.63
N ASP A 818 -6.76 -33.90 -28.19
CA ASP A 818 -7.67 -32.82 -27.84
C ASP A 818 -7.39 -32.26 -26.43
N GLN A 819 -8.26 -31.35 -25.95
CA GLN A 819 -8.10 -30.74 -24.63
C GLN A 819 -8.23 -31.77 -23.49
N ARG A 820 -8.98 -32.87 -23.68
CA ARG A 820 -9.09 -33.94 -22.68
C ARG A 820 -7.78 -34.70 -22.56
N ALA A 821 -7.10 -34.97 -23.68
CA ALA A 821 -5.79 -35.63 -23.71
C ALA A 821 -4.68 -34.81 -23.02
N ARG A 822 -4.85 -33.48 -22.91
CA ARG A 822 -3.93 -32.58 -22.20
C ARG A 822 -4.23 -32.42 -20.71
N ALA A 823 -5.21 -33.14 -20.16
CA ALA A 823 -5.59 -33.02 -18.75
C ALA A 823 -4.43 -33.36 -17.81
N LEU A 824 -4.29 -32.58 -16.72
CA LEU A 824 -3.24 -32.79 -15.72
C LEU A 824 -3.28 -34.20 -15.09
N SER A 825 -4.48 -34.79 -14.98
CA SER A 825 -4.67 -36.16 -14.47
C SER A 825 -4.03 -37.24 -15.35
N LEU A 826 -3.74 -36.93 -16.62
CA LEU A 826 -3.07 -37.86 -17.54
C LEU A 826 -1.54 -37.71 -17.53
N CYS A 827 -1.00 -36.70 -16.84
CA CYS A 827 0.44 -36.48 -16.76
C CYS A 827 0.93 -36.38 -15.31
N SER A 828 1.47 -37.47 -14.77
CA SER A 828 2.02 -37.54 -13.42
C SER A 828 3.53 -37.29 -13.41
N LEU A 829 4.02 -36.52 -12.45
CA LEU A 829 5.44 -36.20 -12.25
C LEU A 829 5.86 -36.67 -10.86
N ASN A 830 6.74 -37.66 -10.78
CA ASN A 830 7.42 -38.04 -9.54
C ASN A 830 8.77 -37.31 -9.47
N GLU A 831 8.86 -36.31 -8.60
CA GLU A 831 10.02 -35.39 -8.51
C GLU A 831 11.18 -35.95 -7.67
N ALA A 832 10.98 -37.10 -7.03
CA ALA A 832 12.00 -37.81 -6.25
C ALA A 832 11.83 -39.33 -6.43
N PRO A 833 11.99 -39.85 -7.66
CA PRO A 833 11.83 -41.27 -7.92
C PRO A 833 12.88 -42.08 -7.18
N THR A 834 12.45 -43.23 -6.68
CA THR A 834 13.33 -44.23 -6.08
C THR A 834 13.86 -45.19 -7.14
N ARG A 835 14.92 -45.95 -6.79
CA ARG A 835 15.40 -47.06 -7.63
C ARG A 835 14.29 -48.06 -7.94
N GLU A 836 13.40 -48.32 -6.98
CA GLU A 836 12.28 -49.25 -7.13
C GLU A 836 11.25 -48.73 -8.14
N ASP A 837 10.87 -47.45 -8.06
CA ASP A 837 9.94 -46.81 -9.01
C ASP A 837 10.38 -46.97 -10.48
N VAL A 838 11.70 -46.93 -10.73
CA VAL A 838 12.26 -47.11 -12.07
C VAL A 838 12.27 -48.59 -12.48
N LEU A 839 12.64 -49.49 -11.57
CA LEU A 839 12.70 -50.93 -11.87
C LEU A 839 11.33 -51.55 -12.13
N GLU A 840 10.26 -51.01 -11.53
CA GLU A 840 8.88 -51.41 -11.82
C GLU A 840 8.49 -51.22 -13.29
N LEU A 841 9.21 -50.38 -14.04
CA LEU A 841 8.97 -50.16 -15.47
C LEU A 841 9.53 -51.28 -16.36
N ALA A 842 10.32 -52.21 -15.79
CA ALA A 842 10.92 -53.30 -16.54
C ALA A 842 9.87 -54.30 -17.07
N PRO A 843 10.04 -54.85 -18.28
CA PRO A 843 9.10 -55.83 -18.83
C PRO A 843 9.01 -57.08 -17.95
N ALA A 844 7.78 -57.53 -17.66
CA ALA A 844 7.52 -58.68 -16.78
C ALA A 844 8.11 -60.01 -17.28
N ALA A 845 8.34 -60.14 -18.59
CA ALA A 845 9.04 -61.26 -19.20
C ALA A 845 9.98 -60.75 -20.29
N VAL A 846 11.20 -61.27 -20.32
CA VAL A 846 12.22 -60.89 -21.30
C VAL A 846 12.35 -62.04 -22.30
N SER A 847 11.70 -61.88 -23.46
CA SER A 847 11.56 -62.90 -24.50
C SER A 847 12.21 -62.53 -25.84
N SER A 848 12.44 -61.23 -26.07
CA SER A 848 13.06 -60.68 -27.29
C SER A 848 14.40 -59.96 -27.00
N ASP A 849 15.18 -59.72 -28.06
CA ASP A 849 16.41 -58.89 -27.95
C ASP A 849 16.09 -57.42 -27.63
N VAL A 850 14.91 -56.93 -28.06
CA VAL A 850 14.40 -55.59 -27.75
C VAL A 850 14.06 -55.45 -26.27
N GLU A 851 13.36 -56.43 -25.68
CA GLU A 851 13.04 -56.45 -24.24
C GLU A 851 14.29 -56.56 -23.38
N ARG A 852 15.34 -57.28 -23.83
CA ARG A 852 16.64 -57.31 -23.15
C ARG A 852 17.33 -55.96 -23.15
N ALA A 853 17.34 -55.27 -24.29
CA ALA A 853 17.92 -53.93 -24.41
C ALA A 853 17.16 -52.92 -23.54
N GLN A 854 15.83 -53.02 -23.52
CA GLN A 854 14.98 -52.19 -22.68
C GLN A 854 15.19 -52.43 -21.17
N ALA A 855 15.26 -53.69 -20.74
CA ALA A 855 15.54 -54.03 -19.34
C ALA A 855 16.93 -53.52 -18.89
N ALA A 856 17.95 -53.69 -19.73
CA ALA A 856 19.30 -53.17 -19.43
C ALA A 856 19.34 -51.64 -19.36
N ARG A 857 18.56 -50.94 -20.20
CA ARG A 857 18.40 -49.48 -20.15
C ARG A 857 17.73 -49.04 -18.84
N ILE A 858 16.66 -49.71 -18.44
CA ILE A 858 15.92 -49.42 -17.20
C ILE A 858 16.82 -49.63 -15.98
N GLU A 859 17.61 -50.72 -15.96
CA GLU A 859 18.58 -50.99 -14.89
C GLU A 859 19.65 -49.88 -14.81
N ALA A 860 20.19 -49.44 -15.95
CA ALA A 860 21.15 -48.34 -15.98
C ALA A 860 20.56 -47.01 -15.47
N ILE A 861 19.29 -46.73 -15.78
CA ILE A 861 18.60 -45.54 -15.26
C ILE A 861 18.34 -45.68 -13.76
N ALA A 862 17.93 -46.87 -13.30
CA ALA A 862 17.67 -47.12 -11.88
C ALA A 862 18.93 -46.94 -11.04
N ASP A 863 20.08 -47.42 -11.51
CA ASP A 863 21.36 -47.23 -10.85
C ASP A 863 21.78 -45.75 -10.85
N ALA A 864 21.57 -45.02 -11.95
CA ALA A 864 21.84 -43.58 -12.00
C ALA A 864 20.95 -42.78 -11.03
N VAL A 865 19.69 -43.18 -10.84
CA VAL A 865 18.76 -42.58 -9.87
C VAL A 865 19.19 -42.86 -8.43
N ASP A 866 19.64 -44.08 -8.13
CA ASP A 866 20.08 -44.49 -6.79
C ASP A 866 21.39 -43.80 -6.36
N GLU A 867 22.31 -43.58 -7.30
CA GLU A 867 23.59 -42.92 -7.05
C GLU A 867 23.47 -41.38 -6.95
N ALA A 868 22.38 -40.80 -7.46
CA ALA A 868 22.17 -39.37 -7.50
C ALA A 868 21.50 -38.82 -6.23
N ALA A 869 21.72 -37.53 -5.93
CA ALA A 869 21.01 -36.85 -4.85
C ALA A 869 19.50 -36.77 -5.15
N ALA A 870 18.67 -36.82 -4.12
CA ALA A 870 17.21 -36.68 -4.28
C ALA A 870 16.87 -35.39 -5.04
N GLY A 871 15.96 -35.48 -6.02
CA GLY A 871 15.56 -34.36 -6.88
C GLY A 871 16.43 -34.11 -8.11
N THR A 872 17.51 -34.88 -8.32
CA THR A 872 18.35 -34.80 -9.54
C THR A 872 17.59 -35.26 -10.79
N PHE A 873 16.76 -36.30 -10.63
CA PHE A 873 15.96 -36.86 -11.70
C PHE A 873 14.49 -36.82 -11.34
N TRP A 874 13.63 -36.51 -12.30
CA TRP A 874 12.18 -36.66 -12.16
C TRP A 874 11.69 -37.75 -13.11
N LEU A 875 10.70 -38.53 -12.68
CA LEU A 875 10.04 -39.52 -13.52
C LEU A 875 8.70 -38.95 -13.99
N ALA A 876 8.58 -38.74 -15.29
CA ALA A 876 7.40 -38.14 -15.91
C ALA A 876 6.64 -39.20 -16.71
N THR A 877 5.34 -39.35 -16.43
CA THR A 877 4.47 -40.34 -17.09
C THR A 877 3.29 -39.63 -17.74
N GLN A 878 3.18 -39.77 -19.06
CA GLN A 878 2.03 -39.32 -19.85
C GLN A 878 1.20 -40.54 -20.26
N THR A 879 -0.04 -40.62 -19.78
CA THR A 879 -1.01 -41.63 -20.18
C THR A 879 -1.64 -41.22 -21.51
N LEU A 880 -1.77 -42.16 -22.45
CA LEU A 880 -2.37 -41.92 -23.76
C LEU A 880 -3.88 -41.97 -23.65
N PHE A 881 -4.56 -41.15 -24.46
CA PHE A 881 -6.01 -41.16 -24.55
C PHE A 881 -6.40 -41.94 -25.81
N ASP A 882 -6.90 -43.15 -25.62
CA ASP A 882 -7.27 -44.11 -26.66
C ASP A 882 -8.79 -44.05 -27.00
N PRO A 883 -9.24 -44.78 -28.05
CA PRO A 883 -10.63 -44.80 -28.50
C PRO A 883 -11.61 -45.46 -27.52
N GLU A 884 -11.14 -46.43 -26.75
CA GLU A 884 -11.92 -47.20 -25.79
C GLU A 884 -12.09 -46.50 -24.43
N GLU A 885 -11.36 -45.40 -24.22
CA GLU A 885 -11.19 -44.67 -22.96
C GLU A 885 -10.67 -45.58 -21.81
N ASP A 886 -9.92 -46.64 -22.14
CA ASP A 886 -9.36 -47.56 -21.14
C ASP A 886 -8.02 -47.08 -20.55
N MET A 887 -7.33 -46.15 -21.23
CA MET A 887 -6.16 -45.39 -20.78
C MET A 887 -5.03 -46.30 -20.29
N ASP A 888 -4.83 -47.41 -20.98
CA ASP A 888 -3.90 -48.47 -20.62
C ASP A 888 -2.47 -48.18 -21.10
N TRP A 889 -2.27 -47.46 -22.20
CA TRP A 889 -0.94 -47.08 -22.71
C TRP A 889 -0.37 -45.80 -22.08
N ARG A 890 0.95 -45.76 -21.91
CA ARG A 890 1.69 -44.59 -21.38
C ARG A 890 3.07 -44.42 -22.01
N ILE A 891 3.54 -43.17 -22.01
CA ILE A 891 4.94 -42.78 -22.22
C ILE A 891 5.53 -42.48 -20.85
N VAL A 892 6.66 -43.11 -20.52
CA VAL A 892 7.43 -42.81 -19.30
C VAL A 892 8.81 -42.30 -19.68
N ALA A 893 9.21 -41.17 -19.12
CA ALA A 893 10.49 -40.52 -19.39
C ALA A 893 11.20 -40.11 -18.09
N LEU A 894 12.53 -40.20 -18.10
CA LEU A 894 13.41 -39.64 -17.08
C LEU A 894 13.75 -38.20 -17.48
N VAL A 895 13.46 -37.24 -16.61
CA VAL A 895 13.89 -35.85 -16.77
C VAL A 895 15.13 -35.62 -15.93
N ASP A 896 16.18 -35.09 -16.55
CA ASP A 896 17.45 -34.77 -15.92
C ASP A 896 17.47 -33.27 -15.57
N VAL A 897 17.34 -32.95 -14.28
CA VAL A 897 17.17 -31.57 -13.82
C VAL A 897 18.44 -30.75 -14.04
N PRO A 898 19.65 -31.21 -13.66
CA PRO A 898 20.89 -30.49 -13.96
C PRO A 898 21.14 -30.29 -15.46
N ALA A 899 20.92 -31.30 -16.28
CA ALA A 899 21.09 -31.16 -17.73
C ALA A 899 20.06 -30.19 -18.33
N SER A 900 18.84 -30.15 -17.78
CA SER A 900 17.81 -29.20 -18.19
C SER A 900 18.19 -27.75 -17.86
N ASP A 901 18.81 -27.54 -16.69
CA ASP A 901 19.35 -26.24 -16.28
C ASP A 901 20.49 -25.78 -17.19
N GLU A 902 21.42 -26.67 -17.52
CA GLU A 902 22.55 -26.37 -18.41
C GLU A 902 22.09 -26.04 -19.84
N ALA A 903 21.12 -26.80 -20.35
CA ALA A 903 20.60 -26.63 -21.70
C ALA A 903 19.53 -25.53 -21.83
N ASN A 904 19.04 -25.00 -20.71
CA ASN A 904 17.91 -24.06 -20.62
C ASN A 904 16.66 -24.53 -21.40
N ARG A 905 16.36 -25.83 -21.31
CA ARG A 905 15.23 -26.54 -21.92
C ARG A 905 15.11 -27.91 -21.28
N VAL A 906 13.98 -28.59 -21.45
CA VAL A 906 13.81 -29.93 -20.84
C VAL A 906 14.77 -30.93 -21.49
N ALA A 907 15.66 -31.49 -20.67
CA ALA A 907 16.45 -32.67 -20.97
C ALA A 907 15.72 -33.89 -20.40
N LEU A 908 15.21 -34.75 -21.29
CA LEU A 908 14.50 -35.97 -20.93
C LEU A 908 14.90 -37.14 -21.84
N ALA A 909 14.94 -38.35 -21.28
CA ALA A 909 15.09 -39.61 -22.01
C ALA A 909 13.82 -40.45 -21.89
N THR A 910 13.28 -40.90 -23.03
CA THR A 910 12.22 -41.91 -23.04
C THR A 910 12.75 -43.22 -22.43
N ILE A 911 12.03 -43.75 -21.45
CA ILE A 911 12.34 -45.01 -20.77
C ILE A 911 11.57 -46.15 -21.41
N THR A 912 10.25 -45.97 -21.51
CA THR A 912 9.33 -46.97 -22.06
C THR A 912 8.09 -46.30 -22.62
N VAL A 913 7.51 -46.94 -23.63
CA VAL A 913 6.20 -46.61 -24.18
C VAL A 913 5.46 -47.93 -24.35
N GLY A 914 4.35 -48.09 -23.66
CA GLY A 914 3.69 -49.39 -23.54
C GLY A 914 2.48 -49.38 -22.60
N PRO A 915 1.77 -50.52 -22.51
CA PRO A 915 0.69 -50.70 -21.55
C PRO A 915 1.17 -50.60 -20.10
N ARG A 916 0.26 -50.23 -19.20
CA ARG A 916 0.49 -49.98 -17.77
C ARG A 916 0.87 -51.21 -16.96
#